data_AF-A0A8C7RQT7-F1
#
_entry.id   AF-A0A8C7RQT7-F1
#
_cell.length_a   1.000
_cell.length_b   1.000
_cell.length_c   1.000
_cell.angle_alpha   90.00
_cell.angle_beta   90.00
_cell.angle_gamma   90.00
#
_symmetry.space_group_name_H-M   'P 1'
#
loop_
_entity.id
_entity.type
_entity.pdbx_description
1 polymer ?
#
loop_
_entity_poly.entity_id
_entity_poly.type
_entity_poly.pdbx_seq_one_letter_code
_entity_poly.pdbx_strand_id
1 'polypeptide(L)'
;MASEGMILTNHDHQIRVGILTVSDSCFRNLAEDRSGVNLKDLVHDPSLLGGVISSYKIVPDEIDEIKETLVDWCDEKELNLILTTGGTGFAPRDVTPEATKEVIEREAPGMALAMLMGSLQVTPLGMLSRPVCGIRGKTLIINLPGSKKGSQECFQFILPALPHAIDLLRDAVVKVKDVHEALEDLPSPPPPLSPPLTLNSIACTQTEDKGKPQHHNHAVVMAKGSHYLPGLVSNLPPAPPHYTCSCSGDQPIPDSIISRGVQVLPRDTTSLSTTPSESPRAQATSRLSTASCPTPKARLPSCSSTYSVSEAARREFRAHLDEVITLRSRYSTLDQVNGYTHTPRSGPSVQSRCGSKENILRASHSAVDITKVARRHRMSPFPLTSMDKAFITVLEMTPVLGTEIINYRDGMGRVLAQDVYAKDNLPPFPASVKDGYAVRAADGPGDRFIIGESQAGQQPTHTVMPGQVMRVTTGAPVPCGADAVVQVEDTELLRESDDGTEELEVRILVQARPGQDIRPIGHDIKRGECVLSKGTHMGPSEIGLLATVGVTEVEVQKFPVVAVMSTGNELLNPEDDLHPGKIRDSNRSTLLATIQEHGYPTINLGIVGDNPDDLLNALNEGISRADVIITSGGVSMGEKDYLKQVLDIDLHAQIHFGRVFMKPGLPTTFATVDIDGARKLIFALPGNFTFRDTGAIFIDHVPDSEASRVPVPPRGSNPVSAVVTCNLFVIPALRKMQGILDPRPTIIKARLSCDVKLDPRPEYHRCILTWHHQEPLPWAQSTGNQMSSRLMSMRSANGLLMLPPKTEQYVELHKGEVVDVMVIGRL
;
A
#
# COMPACT_ATOMS: atom_id res chain seq x y z
N MET A 1 50.34 10.63 -41.64
CA MET A 1 49.95 12.03 -41.34
C MET A 1 49.13 12.01 -40.06
N ALA A 2 49.57 12.81 -39.09
CA ALA A 2 48.93 13.18 -37.83
C ALA A 2 48.30 12.06 -36.96
N SER A 3 49.16 11.37 -36.22
CA SER A 3 48.88 11.00 -34.83
C SER A 3 48.93 12.28 -33.97
N GLU A 4 47.80 12.93 -33.76
CA GLU A 4 47.66 13.99 -32.76
C GLU A 4 46.56 13.60 -31.77
N GLY A 5 46.87 12.63 -30.91
CA GLY A 5 46.28 12.66 -29.58
C GLY A 5 46.92 13.85 -28.86
N MET A 6 46.19 14.94 -28.68
CA MET A 6 46.65 16.08 -27.86
C MET A 6 47.01 15.54 -26.47
N ILE A 7 48.31 15.44 -26.19
CA ILE A 7 48.81 15.35 -24.83
C ILE A 7 48.60 16.75 -24.24
N LEU A 8 47.54 16.92 -23.47
CA LEU A 8 47.26 18.15 -22.74
C LEU A 8 48.50 18.51 -21.91
N THR A 9 49.16 19.62 -22.25
CA THR A 9 50.28 20.13 -21.46
C THR A 9 49.78 20.63 -20.09
N ASN A 10 50.67 20.73 -19.10
CA ASN A 10 50.33 21.05 -17.70
C ASN A 10 49.51 22.34 -17.47
N HIS A 11 49.39 23.23 -18.47
CA HIS A 11 48.55 24.43 -18.39
C HIS A 11 47.07 24.20 -18.75
N ASP A 12 46.73 23.08 -19.39
CA ASP A 12 45.35 22.73 -19.77
C ASP A 12 44.61 21.93 -18.70
N HIS A 13 45.18 21.73 -17.51
CA HIS A 13 44.62 20.81 -16.50
C HIS A 13 43.53 21.41 -15.61
N GLN A 14 43.30 22.73 -15.64
CA GLN A 14 42.42 23.40 -14.69
C GLN A 14 40.96 23.44 -15.15
N ILE A 15 40.04 23.03 -14.28
CA ILE A 15 38.59 23.05 -14.56
C ILE A 15 38.12 24.51 -14.59
N ARG A 16 37.69 24.99 -15.76
CA ARG A 16 37.14 26.35 -15.95
C ARG A 16 35.66 26.35 -15.57
N VAL A 17 35.32 27.11 -14.54
CA VAL A 17 33.97 27.15 -13.96
C VAL A 17 33.32 28.52 -14.16
N GLY A 18 32.06 28.52 -14.56
CA GLY A 18 31.18 29.69 -14.58
C GLY A 18 30.19 29.64 -13.42
N ILE A 19 29.97 30.77 -12.73
CA ILE A 19 28.95 30.88 -11.68
C ILE A 19 27.93 31.95 -12.07
N LEU A 20 26.69 31.53 -12.29
CA LEU A 20 25.58 32.40 -12.70
C LEU A 20 24.56 32.53 -11.57
N THR A 21 24.42 33.73 -11.01
CA THR A 21 23.38 34.00 -10.02
C THR A 21 22.14 34.53 -10.71
N VAL A 22 21.01 33.86 -10.52
CA VAL A 22 19.72 34.24 -11.07
C VAL A 22 18.88 34.84 -9.94
N SER A 23 18.72 36.16 -9.94
CA SER A 23 17.87 36.85 -8.97
C SER A 23 17.57 38.29 -9.39
N ASP A 24 16.28 38.63 -9.49
CA ASP A 24 15.80 40.01 -9.66
C ASP A 24 16.34 40.96 -8.58
N SER A 25 16.40 40.49 -7.34
CA SER A 25 16.81 41.30 -6.20
C SER A 25 18.31 41.60 -6.20
N CYS A 26 19.15 40.61 -6.55
CA CYS A 26 20.59 40.82 -6.68
C CYS A 26 20.92 41.64 -7.93
N PHE A 27 20.22 41.41 -9.05
CA PHE A 27 20.41 42.17 -10.29
C PHE A 27 20.10 43.66 -10.11
N ARG A 28 19.04 43.99 -9.36
CA ARG A 28 18.66 45.39 -9.03
C ARG A 28 19.47 46.00 -7.88
N ASN A 29 20.50 45.31 -7.38
CA ASN A 29 21.31 45.71 -6.21
C ASN A 29 20.48 45.93 -4.92
N LEU A 30 19.35 45.23 -4.78
CA LEU A 30 18.48 45.28 -3.59
C LEU A 30 18.89 44.24 -2.54
N ALA A 31 19.66 43.22 -2.93
CA ALA A 31 20.20 42.18 -2.05
C ALA A 31 21.62 41.79 -2.49
N GLU A 32 22.47 41.44 -1.54
CA GLU A 32 23.83 40.95 -1.81
C GLU A 32 23.79 39.49 -2.29
N ASP A 33 24.59 39.16 -3.31
CA ASP A 33 24.74 37.77 -3.74
C ASP A 33 25.65 36.98 -2.79
N ARG A 34 25.03 36.37 -1.79
CA ARG A 34 25.72 35.52 -0.82
C ARG A 34 25.97 34.10 -1.34
N SER A 35 25.16 33.63 -2.28
CA SER A 35 25.19 32.25 -2.75
C SER A 35 26.24 32.06 -3.83
N GLY A 36 26.29 32.95 -4.81
CA GLY A 36 27.30 32.94 -5.86
C GLY A 36 28.71 33.21 -5.32
N VAL A 37 28.86 34.10 -4.33
CA VAL A 37 30.16 34.30 -3.64
C VAL A 37 30.60 33.04 -2.91
N ASN A 38 29.70 32.38 -2.18
CA ASN A 38 30.03 31.12 -1.50
C ASN A 38 30.44 30.00 -2.46
N LEU A 39 29.77 29.90 -3.62
CA LEU A 39 30.14 28.93 -4.65
C LEU A 39 31.52 29.20 -5.25
N LYS A 40 31.95 30.48 -5.34
CA LYS A 40 33.33 30.80 -5.76
C LYS A 40 34.35 30.21 -4.80
N ASP A 41 34.11 30.38 -3.50
CA ASP A 41 35.00 29.86 -2.46
C ASP A 41 35.07 28.33 -2.50
N LEU A 42 33.93 27.66 -2.65
CA LEU A 42 33.84 26.19 -2.72
C LEU A 42 34.51 25.60 -3.97
N VAL A 43 34.41 26.30 -5.11
CA VAL A 43 35.06 25.85 -6.35
C VAL A 43 36.57 26.08 -6.30
N HIS A 44 37.02 27.18 -5.70
CA HIS A 44 38.45 27.49 -5.58
C HIS A 44 39.16 26.57 -4.58
N ASP A 45 38.46 26.01 -3.59
CA ASP A 45 39.03 25.11 -2.59
C ASP A 45 39.69 23.89 -3.28
N PRO A 46 41.04 23.72 -3.17
CA PRO A 46 41.75 22.60 -3.77
C PRO A 46 41.38 21.24 -3.16
N SER A 47 40.83 21.24 -1.94
CA SER A 47 40.36 20.01 -1.28
C SER A 47 38.98 19.54 -1.78
N LEU A 48 38.29 20.40 -2.54
CA LEU A 48 37.00 20.09 -3.17
C LEU A 48 37.18 19.91 -4.68
N LEU A 49 36.99 20.97 -5.48
CA LEU A 49 37.07 20.90 -6.94
C LEU A 49 38.39 21.45 -7.49
N GLY A 50 39.01 22.44 -6.83
CA GLY A 50 40.24 23.09 -7.31
C GLY A 50 40.10 23.77 -8.69
N GLY A 51 38.92 24.28 -9.03
CA GLY A 51 38.61 24.91 -10.32
C GLY A 51 38.93 26.40 -10.35
N VAL A 52 39.03 26.97 -11.56
CA VAL A 52 39.21 28.41 -11.78
C VAL A 52 37.90 29.04 -12.20
N ILE A 53 37.48 30.06 -11.45
CA ILE A 53 36.33 30.89 -11.83
C ILE A 53 36.69 31.72 -13.05
N SER A 54 36.25 31.27 -14.22
CA SER A 54 36.51 31.93 -15.51
C SER A 54 35.42 32.94 -15.87
N SER A 55 34.23 32.82 -15.29
CA SER A 55 33.15 33.79 -15.49
C SER A 55 32.21 33.82 -14.28
N TYR A 56 31.71 35.01 -13.99
CA TYR A 56 30.69 35.24 -12.97
C TYR A 56 29.78 36.37 -13.43
N LYS A 57 28.46 36.16 -13.35
CA LYS A 57 27.45 37.14 -13.76
C LYS A 57 26.21 36.97 -12.89
N ILE A 58 25.52 38.08 -12.67
CA ILE A 58 24.19 38.11 -12.04
C ILE A 58 23.21 38.51 -13.14
N VAL A 59 22.12 37.76 -13.29
CA VAL A 59 21.05 38.01 -14.26
C VAL A 59 19.70 38.07 -13.54
N PRO A 60 18.70 38.82 -14.06
CA PRO A 60 17.34 38.76 -13.55
C PRO A 60 16.71 37.40 -13.84
N ASP A 61 15.56 37.14 -13.23
CA ASP A 61 14.77 35.92 -13.42
C ASP A 61 14.01 35.96 -14.77
N GLU A 62 14.74 36.19 -15.87
CA GLU A 62 14.24 36.26 -17.25
C GLU A 62 14.84 35.12 -18.09
N ILE A 63 13.97 34.34 -18.74
CA ILE A 63 14.38 33.14 -19.49
C ILE A 63 15.42 33.46 -20.56
N ASP A 64 15.21 34.51 -21.34
CA ASP A 64 16.10 34.87 -22.45
C ASP A 64 17.49 35.31 -21.97
N GLU A 65 17.59 36.06 -20.87
CA GLU A 65 18.88 36.50 -20.31
C GLU A 65 19.69 35.33 -19.72
N ILE A 66 19.01 34.38 -19.07
CA ILE A 66 19.62 33.15 -18.55
C ILE A 66 20.14 32.33 -19.73
N LYS A 67 19.31 32.11 -20.77
CA LYS A 67 19.68 31.34 -21.96
C LYS A 67 20.86 31.93 -22.71
N GLU A 68 20.82 33.23 -23.01
CA GLU A 68 21.90 33.92 -23.72
C GLU A 68 23.22 33.77 -22.96
N THR A 69 23.19 33.90 -21.63
CA THR A 69 24.38 33.74 -20.79
C THR A 69 24.89 32.30 -20.77
N LEU A 70 23.99 31.30 -20.69
CA LEU A 70 24.39 29.89 -20.72
C LEU A 70 24.99 29.50 -22.08
N VAL A 71 24.40 29.97 -23.18
CA VAL A 71 24.90 29.73 -24.54
C VAL A 71 26.27 30.39 -24.76
N ASP A 72 26.44 31.67 -24.40
CA ASP A 72 27.75 32.36 -24.46
C ASP A 72 28.82 31.60 -23.68
N TRP A 73 28.48 31.11 -22.48
CA TRP A 73 29.45 30.44 -21.62
C TRP A 73 29.81 29.03 -22.08
N CYS A 74 28.89 28.33 -22.74
CA CYS A 74 29.14 27.03 -23.34
C CYS A 74 29.90 27.15 -24.66
N ASP A 75 29.42 27.99 -25.57
CA ASP A 75 29.83 27.96 -26.99
C ASP A 75 31.01 28.91 -27.26
N GLU A 76 30.98 30.12 -26.69
CA GLU A 76 32.01 31.14 -26.96
C GLU A 76 33.15 31.09 -25.93
N LYS A 77 32.83 30.85 -24.66
CA LYS A 77 33.84 30.80 -23.58
C LYS A 77 34.37 29.40 -23.31
N GLU A 78 33.73 28.36 -23.84
CA GLU A 78 34.12 26.96 -23.69
C GLU A 78 34.39 26.57 -22.23
N LEU A 79 33.47 26.92 -21.32
CA LEU A 79 33.60 26.55 -19.91
C LEU A 79 33.40 25.04 -19.72
N ASN A 80 34.03 24.45 -18.70
CA ASN A 80 33.88 23.02 -18.42
C ASN A 80 32.64 22.75 -17.54
N LEU A 81 32.35 23.66 -16.62
CA LEU A 81 31.25 23.55 -15.68
C LEU A 81 30.56 24.91 -15.51
N ILE A 82 29.23 24.92 -15.53
CA ILE A 82 28.43 26.09 -15.18
C ILE A 82 27.55 25.72 -13.98
N LEU A 83 27.70 26.48 -12.90
CA LEU A 83 26.84 26.40 -11.72
C LEU A 83 25.92 27.60 -11.70
N THR A 84 24.62 27.36 -11.78
CA THR A 84 23.63 28.43 -11.57
C THR A 84 23.10 28.36 -10.14
N THR A 85 22.76 29.51 -9.54
CA THR A 85 22.14 29.58 -8.22
C THR A 85 20.96 30.55 -8.23
N GLY A 86 19.80 30.08 -7.78
CA GLY A 86 18.55 30.87 -7.80
C GLY A 86 17.54 30.35 -8.83
N GLY A 87 16.32 30.86 -8.76
CA GLY A 87 15.26 30.59 -9.74
C GLY A 87 14.82 29.13 -9.93
N THR A 88 15.11 28.22 -8.98
CA THR A 88 14.76 26.78 -9.07
C THR A 88 13.53 26.37 -8.24
N GLY A 89 12.89 27.30 -7.53
CA GLY A 89 11.70 27.04 -6.70
C GLY A 89 10.40 26.91 -7.50
N PHE A 90 9.26 27.07 -6.82
CA PHE A 90 7.91 27.02 -7.41
C PHE A 90 7.28 28.41 -7.61
N ALA A 91 7.99 29.49 -7.25
CA ALA A 91 7.44 30.82 -7.43
C ALA A 91 7.31 31.14 -8.93
N PRO A 92 6.38 32.02 -9.35
CA PRO A 92 6.20 32.38 -10.77
C PRO A 92 7.45 32.98 -11.44
N ARG A 93 8.40 33.48 -10.65
CA ARG A 93 9.69 34.00 -11.12
C ARG A 93 10.80 32.93 -11.14
N ASP A 94 10.59 31.76 -10.55
CA ASP A 94 11.59 30.69 -10.59
C ASP A 94 11.58 30.01 -11.98
N VAL A 95 12.39 30.52 -12.91
CA VAL A 95 12.40 30.09 -14.33
C VAL A 95 13.72 29.47 -14.81
N THR A 96 14.69 29.28 -13.90
CA THR A 96 16.03 28.76 -14.27
C THR A 96 16.01 27.34 -14.85
N PRO A 97 15.18 26.39 -14.35
CA PRO A 97 15.05 25.06 -14.92
C PRO A 97 14.55 25.08 -16.36
N GLU A 98 13.55 25.90 -16.66
CA GLU A 98 12.97 26.09 -18.00
C GLU A 98 14.03 26.62 -18.97
N ALA A 99 14.71 27.71 -18.58
CA ALA A 99 15.79 28.29 -19.37
C ALA A 99 16.93 27.30 -19.64
N THR A 100 17.29 26.46 -18.65
CA THR A 100 18.37 25.47 -18.80
C THR A 100 17.97 24.33 -19.73
N LYS A 101 16.72 23.84 -19.63
CA LYS A 101 16.20 22.78 -20.51
C LYS A 101 16.20 23.16 -21.98
N GLU A 102 16.01 24.44 -22.30
CA GLU A 102 16.06 24.92 -23.68
C GLU A 102 17.49 25.03 -24.25
N VAL A 103 18.53 25.01 -23.40
CA VAL A 103 19.93 25.19 -23.80
C VAL A 103 20.68 23.85 -23.90
N ILE A 104 20.36 22.90 -23.03
CA ILE A 104 21.04 21.59 -22.97
C ILE A 104 20.64 20.70 -24.15
N GLU A 105 21.62 19.93 -24.65
CA GLU A 105 21.44 18.95 -25.73
C GLU A 105 21.10 17.57 -25.18
N ARG A 106 21.64 17.26 -23.98
CA ARG A 106 21.42 15.99 -23.27
C ARG A 106 21.16 16.25 -21.79
N GLU A 107 20.15 15.62 -21.24
CA GLU A 107 19.87 15.70 -19.80
C GLU A 107 20.81 14.79 -18.99
N ALA A 108 21.16 15.24 -17.77
CA ALA A 108 21.92 14.48 -16.78
C ALA A 108 21.06 14.28 -15.50
N PRO A 109 19.94 13.53 -15.59
CA PRO A 109 18.94 13.45 -14.51
C PRO A 109 19.49 12.83 -13.23
N GLY A 110 20.52 11.98 -13.32
CA GLY A 110 21.15 11.34 -12.16
C GLY A 110 21.75 12.36 -11.17
N MET A 111 22.33 13.46 -11.66
CA MET A 111 22.89 14.50 -10.79
C MET A 111 21.79 15.33 -10.12
N ALA A 112 20.71 15.64 -10.85
CA ALA A 112 19.53 16.30 -10.30
C ALA A 112 18.86 15.44 -9.21
N LEU A 113 18.74 14.13 -9.46
CA LEU A 113 18.20 13.17 -8.49
C LEU A 113 19.09 13.06 -7.24
N ALA A 114 20.42 13.01 -7.39
CA ALA A 114 21.34 12.97 -6.26
C ALA A 114 21.22 14.22 -5.37
N MET A 115 21.11 15.42 -5.97
CA MET A 115 20.86 16.65 -5.22
C MET A 115 19.52 16.65 -4.51
N LEU A 116 18.45 16.16 -5.14
CA LEU A 116 17.13 16.05 -4.51
C LEU A 116 17.15 15.06 -3.34
N MET A 117 17.75 13.90 -3.53
CA MET A 117 17.87 12.88 -2.48
C MET A 117 18.68 13.38 -1.29
N GLY A 118 19.85 13.99 -1.53
CA GLY A 118 20.66 14.58 -0.48
C GLY A 118 19.92 15.71 0.24
N SER A 119 19.23 16.57 -0.50
CA SER A 119 18.44 17.66 0.08
C SER A 119 17.30 17.15 0.96
N LEU A 120 16.62 16.07 0.55
CA LEU A 120 15.54 15.44 1.32
C LEU A 120 16.02 14.81 2.64
N GLN A 121 17.29 14.43 2.73
CA GLN A 121 17.88 13.96 3.99
C GLN A 121 18.13 15.11 4.98
N VAL A 122 18.34 16.33 4.49
CA VAL A 122 18.61 17.51 5.33
C VAL A 122 17.33 18.26 5.68
N THR A 123 16.44 18.47 4.71
CA THR A 123 15.21 19.23 4.90
C THR A 123 14.10 18.71 3.99
N PRO A 124 12.87 18.51 4.53
CA PRO A 124 11.73 18.16 3.71
C PRO A 124 11.40 19.26 2.68
N LEU A 125 11.83 20.51 2.90
CA LEU A 125 11.64 21.61 1.95
C LEU A 125 12.48 21.45 0.67
N GLY A 126 13.45 20.53 0.64
CA GLY A 126 14.23 20.22 -0.56
C GLY A 126 13.37 19.77 -1.74
N MET A 127 12.18 19.20 -1.49
CA MET A 127 11.21 18.80 -2.53
C MET A 127 10.65 19.98 -3.34
N LEU A 128 10.81 21.22 -2.85
CA LEU A 128 10.31 22.42 -3.51
C LEU A 128 11.31 23.01 -4.52
N SER A 129 12.49 22.41 -4.66
CA SER A 129 13.46 22.76 -5.70
C SER A 129 13.27 21.87 -6.92
N ARG A 130 13.45 22.44 -8.12
CA ARG A 130 13.34 21.76 -9.42
C ARG A 130 14.70 21.78 -10.13
N PRO A 131 15.75 21.15 -9.57
CA PRO A 131 17.07 21.21 -10.19
C PRO A 131 17.05 20.53 -11.56
N VAL A 132 17.69 21.16 -12.54
CA VAL A 132 17.99 20.56 -13.84
C VAL A 132 19.52 20.46 -13.97
N CYS A 133 19.98 19.38 -14.57
CA CYS A 133 21.37 19.19 -14.94
C CYS A 133 21.41 18.67 -16.36
N GLY A 134 22.36 19.15 -17.15
CA GLY A 134 22.49 18.71 -18.53
C GLY A 134 23.78 19.17 -19.17
N ILE A 135 23.98 18.70 -20.39
CA ILE A 135 25.22 18.86 -21.15
C ILE A 135 24.88 19.63 -22.42
N ARG A 136 25.73 20.61 -22.74
CA ARG A 136 25.77 21.28 -24.05
C ARG A 136 27.22 21.23 -24.54
N GLY A 137 27.46 20.61 -25.69
CA GLY A 137 28.82 20.36 -26.17
C GLY A 137 29.67 19.62 -25.14
N LYS A 138 30.76 20.26 -24.68
CA LYS A 138 31.68 19.74 -23.64
C LYS A 138 31.47 20.38 -22.26
N THR A 139 30.39 21.13 -22.07
CA THR A 139 30.08 21.86 -20.82
C THR A 139 28.97 21.16 -20.04
N LEU A 140 29.20 20.96 -18.74
CA LEU A 140 28.17 20.51 -17.80
C LEU A 140 27.48 21.71 -17.14
N ILE A 141 26.15 21.75 -17.17
CA ILE A 141 25.32 22.80 -16.55
C ILE A 141 24.53 22.20 -15.39
N ILE A 142 24.57 22.86 -14.22
CA ILE A 142 23.92 22.39 -12.99
C ILE A 142 23.15 23.55 -12.33
N ASN A 143 21.86 23.34 -12.07
CA ASN A 143 21.03 24.30 -11.32
C ASN A 143 21.00 24.00 -9.82
N LEU A 144 21.44 24.98 -9.03
CA LEU A 144 21.46 24.91 -7.57
C LEU A 144 20.38 25.82 -6.95
N PRO A 145 19.90 25.50 -5.74
CA PRO A 145 18.97 26.35 -4.99
C PRO A 145 19.51 27.75 -4.72
N GLY A 146 18.65 28.76 -4.67
CA GLY A 146 19.07 30.16 -4.46
C GLY A 146 19.64 30.50 -3.07
N SER A 147 19.33 29.69 -2.05
CA SER A 147 19.83 29.94 -0.69
C SER A 147 21.29 29.47 -0.54
N LYS A 148 22.13 30.25 0.15
CA LYS A 148 23.55 29.91 0.40
C LYS A 148 23.74 28.51 0.96
N LYS A 149 22.89 28.12 1.91
CA LYS A 149 22.94 26.79 2.55
C LYS A 149 22.56 25.69 1.55
N GLY A 150 21.45 25.87 0.82
CA GLY A 150 20.98 24.89 -0.15
C GLY A 150 21.92 24.71 -1.35
N SER A 151 22.53 25.78 -1.88
CA SER A 151 23.50 25.66 -2.97
C SER A 151 24.78 24.94 -2.52
N GLN A 152 25.25 25.21 -1.30
CA GLN A 152 26.41 24.54 -0.71
C GLN A 152 26.17 23.04 -0.47
N GLU A 153 25.04 22.68 0.12
CA GLU A 153 24.68 21.28 0.38
C GLU A 153 24.52 20.51 -0.93
N CYS A 154 23.77 21.06 -1.89
CA CYS A 154 23.62 20.45 -3.22
C CYS A 154 24.95 20.26 -3.95
N PHE A 155 25.84 21.24 -3.90
CA PHE A 155 27.18 21.13 -4.48
C PHE A 155 27.99 19.99 -3.83
N GLN A 156 27.91 19.83 -2.52
CA GLN A 156 28.60 18.75 -1.80
C GLN A 156 28.06 17.36 -2.16
N PHE A 157 26.76 17.21 -2.42
CA PHE A 157 26.17 15.92 -2.78
C PHE A 157 26.64 15.39 -4.15
N ILE A 158 26.94 16.29 -5.09
CA ILE A 158 27.39 15.92 -6.44
C ILE A 158 28.91 15.91 -6.59
N LEU A 159 29.64 16.50 -5.64
CA LEU A 159 31.10 16.63 -5.68
C LEU A 159 31.84 15.30 -5.94
N PRO A 160 31.45 14.14 -5.37
CA PRO A 160 32.16 12.88 -5.61
C PRO A 160 32.18 12.44 -7.08
N ALA A 161 31.14 12.78 -7.84
CA ALA A 161 31.03 12.41 -9.26
C ALA A 161 31.47 13.53 -10.22
N LEU A 162 31.56 14.76 -9.71
CA LEU A 162 31.74 15.96 -10.53
C LEU A 162 33.09 16.00 -11.29
N PRO A 163 34.26 15.70 -10.68
CA PRO A 163 35.53 15.67 -11.41
C PRO A 163 35.54 14.65 -12.55
N HIS A 164 35.04 13.44 -12.30
CA HIS A 164 35.01 12.37 -13.30
C HIS A 164 34.06 12.71 -14.46
N ALA A 165 32.89 13.28 -14.16
CA ALA A 165 31.94 13.72 -15.18
C ALA A 165 32.54 14.77 -16.13
N ILE A 166 33.34 15.70 -15.58
CA ILE A 166 34.04 16.72 -16.36
C ILE A 166 35.15 16.09 -17.21
N ASP A 167 35.93 15.16 -16.66
CA ASP A 167 37.01 14.47 -17.39
C ASP A 167 36.46 13.61 -18.55
N LEU A 168 35.29 12.99 -18.38
CA LEU A 168 34.58 12.27 -19.45
C LEU A 168 34.17 13.19 -20.60
N LEU A 169 33.67 14.40 -20.30
CA LEU A 169 33.28 15.37 -21.33
C LEU A 169 34.50 16.01 -22.03
N ARG A 170 35.67 15.93 -21.41
CA ARG A 170 36.94 16.45 -21.94
C ARG A 170 37.75 15.43 -22.73
N ASP A 171 37.27 14.21 -22.89
CA ASP A 171 37.98 13.09 -23.54
C ASP A 171 39.35 12.81 -22.89
N ALA A 172 39.48 12.95 -21.56
CA ALA A 172 40.73 12.74 -20.82
C ALA A 172 41.02 11.24 -20.60
N VAL A 173 41.37 10.52 -21.67
CA VAL A 173 41.48 9.04 -21.74
C VAL A 173 42.31 8.40 -20.62
N VAL A 174 43.37 9.05 -20.15
CA VAL A 174 44.28 8.50 -19.12
C VAL A 174 43.62 8.48 -17.74
N LYS A 175 43.02 9.58 -17.29
CA LYS A 175 42.37 9.67 -15.97
C LYS A 175 41.09 8.83 -15.87
N VAL A 176 40.41 8.63 -16.99
CA VAL A 176 39.22 7.78 -17.05
C VAL A 176 39.58 6.31 -16.82
N LYS A 177 40.74 5.84 -17.32
CA LYS A 177 41.22 4.47 -17.06
C LYS A 177 41.57 4.24 -15.59
N ASP A 178 42.26 5.18 -14.96
CA ASP A 178 42.66 5.08 -13.55
C ASP A 178 41.44 4.96 -12.61
N VAL A 179 40.34 5.65 -12.92
CA VAL A 179 39.08 5.56 -12.14
C VAL A 179 38.35 4.23 -12.38
N HIS A 180 38.33 3.72 -13.62
CA HIS A 180 37.71 2.42 -13.91
C HIS A 180 38.49 1.26 -13.27
N GLU A 181 39.83 1.29 -13.28
CA GLU A 181 40.66 0.30 -12.56
C GLU A 181 40.41 0.34 -11.05
N ALA A 182 40.26 1.53 -10.44
CA ALA A 182 39.95 1.66 -9.01
C ALA A 182 38.52 1.20 -8.64
N LEU A 183 37.59 1.17 -9.59
CA LEU A 183 36.21 0.71 -9.39
C LEU A 183 36.05 -0.80 -9.65
N GLU A 184 36.92 -1.42 -10.45
CA GLU A 184 36.95 -2.89 -10.65
C GLU A 184 37.43 -3.65 -9.39
N ASP A 185 38.21 -3.01 -8.52
CA ASP A 185 38.67 -3.57 -7.24
C ASP A 185 37.64 -3.48 -6.09
N LEU A 186 36.45 -2.92 -6.33
CA LEU A 186 35.37 -2.89 -5.34
C LEU A 186 34.60 -4.23 -5.34
N PRO A 187 34.31 -4.83 -4.16
CA PRO A 187 33.58 -6.09 -4.09
C PRO A 187 32.17 -5.93 -4.70
N SER A 188 31.79 -6.87 -5.56
CA SER A 188 30.47 -6.91 -6.19
C SER A 188 29.38 -6.97 -5.11
N PRO A 189 28.24 -6.29 -5.29
CA PRO A 189 27.11 -6.44 -4.39
C PRO A 189 26.65 -7.92 -4.40
N PRO A 190 26.25 -8.48 -3.24
CA PRO A 190 25.82 -9.87 -3.17
C PRO A 190 24.57 -10.08 -4.04
N PRO A 191 24.41 -11.25 -4.68
CA PRO A 191 23.24 -11.55 -5.47
C PRO A 191 21.97 -11.53 -4.60
N PRO A 192 20.79 -11.23 -5.18
CA PRO A 192 19.54 -11.24 -4.44
C PRO A 192 19.30 -12.61 -3.82
N LEU A 193 19.03 -12.61 -2.51
CA LEU A 193 18.81 -13.82 -1.72
C LEU A 193 17.56 -14.56 -2.19
N SER A 194 17.74 -15.81 -2.63
CA SER A 194 16.67 -16.79 -2.83
C SER A 194 15.91 -17.04 -1.52
N PRO A 195 14.60 -17.34 -1.56
CA PRO A 195 13.82 -17.63 -0.37
C PRO A 195 14.29 -18.95 0.30
N PRO A 196 14.20 -19.07 1.63
CA PRO A 196 14.77 -20.20 2.36
C PRO A 196 13.96 -21.49 2.13
N LEU A 197 14.68 -22.56 1.73
CA LEU A 197 14.21 -23.94 1.79
C LEU A 197 14.11 -24.35 3.27
N THR A 198 12.90 -24.67 3.74
CA THR A 198 12.69 -25.29 5.06
C THR A 198 12.61 -26.79 4.91
N LEU A 199 13.70 -27.49 5.28
CA LEU A 199 13.70 -28.93 5.52
C LEU A 199 13.21 -29.17 6.95
N ASN A 200 11.97 -29.65 7.12
CA ASN A 200 11.52 -30.25 8.37
C ASN A 200 11.47 -31.77 8.21
N SER A 201 12.53 -32.47 8.64
CA SER A 201 12.47 -33.91 8.87
C SER A 201 11.95 -34.17 10.29
N ILE A 202 10.74 -34.71 10.37
CA ILE A 202 10.18 -35.30 11.59
C ILE A 202 10.82 -36.68 11.76
N ALA A 203 11.57 -36.87 12.84
CA ALA A 203 11.96 -38.20 13.32
C ALA A 203 11.40 -38.40 14.73
N CYS A 204 10.41 -39.29 14.80
CA CYS A 204 9.89 -39.91 16.00
C CYS A 204 10.97 -40.80 16.64
N THR A 205 11.07 -40.86 17.97
CA THR A 205 11.26 -42.13 18.70
C THR A 205 11.12 -41.99 20.22
N GLN A 206 10.75 -43.12 20.81
CA GLN A 206 10.26 -43.36 22.15
C GLN A 206 11.37 -43.39 23.22
N THR A 207 10.95 -43.09 24.46
CA THR A 207 11.33 -43.63 25.78
C THR A 207 12.75 -44.16 26.09
N GLU A 208 13.19 -43.72 27.29
CA GLU A 208 13.96 -44.42 28.35
C GLU A 208 15.49 -44.23 28.53
N ASP A 209 15.80 -43.62 29.68
CA ASP A 209 16.71 -44.06 30.76
C ASP A 209 18.19 -43.59 30.85
N LYS A 210 18.52 -43.16 32.08
CA LYS A 210 19.81 -43.05 32.82
C LYS A 210 21.03 -42.25 32.32
N GLY A 211 21.49 -41.36 33.22
CA GLY A 211 22.89 -41.40 33.72
C GLY A 211 23.80 -40.17 33.54
N LYS A 212 23.83 -39.29 34.57
CA LYS A 212 24.93 -38.53 35.25
C LYS A 212 26.41 -38.50 34.71
N PRO A 213 27.28 -37.56 35.19
CA PRO A 213 27.89 -36.48 34.37
C PRO A 213 29.44 -36.33 34.46
N GLN A 214 29.98 -35.17 33.98
CA GLN A 214 31.37 -34.62 34.06
C GLN A 214 32.38 -35.15 33.00
N HIS A 215 33.47 -34.49 32.57
CA HIS A 215 34.35 -33.45 33.14
C HIS A 215 35.15 -32.69 32.02
N HIS A 216 35.74 -31.54 32.41
CA HIS A 216 36.69 -30.64 31.73
C HIS A 216 37.93 -31.24 31.03
N ASN A 217 38.53 -30.47 30.09
CA ASN A 217 39.95 -30.00 30.10
C ASN A 217 40.23 -29.08 28.88
N HIS A 218 40.68 -27.83 29.08
CA HIS A 218 42.09 -27.31 29.03
C HIS A 218 42.70 -27.31 27.61
N ALA A 219 43.48 -26.34 27.12
CA ALA A 219 44.18 -25.16 27.66
C ALA A 219 44.90 -24.43 26.48
N VAL A 220 44.96 -23.08 26.47
CA VAL A 220 46.18 -22.22 26.61
C VAL A 220 46.89 -21.80 25.29
N VAL A 221 46.74 -20.54 24.86
CA VAL A 221 47.63 -19.34 24.98
C VAL A 221 48.83 -19.32 24.02
N MET A 222 48.97 -18.23 23.23
CA MET A 222 50.18 -17.39 23.23
C MET A 222 49.86 -15.99 22.67
N ALA A 223 50.30 -14.99 23.43
CA ALA A 223 50.15 -13.56 23.19
C ALA A 223 51.52 -12.91 22.94
N LYS A 224 51.55 -11.83 22.14
CA LYS A 224 52.44 -10.65 22.18
C LYS A 224 51.69 -9.55 21.40
N GLY A 225 51.40 -8.34 21.87
CA GLY A 225 51.89 -7.54 22.97
C GLY A 225 52.51 -6.25 22.42
N SER A 226 51.81 -5.12 22.51
CA SER A 226 52.34 -3.73 22.58
C SER A 226 51.21 -2.74 22.90
N HIS A 227 51.48 -1.80 23.82
CA HIS A 227 50.52 -0.99 24.60
C HIS A 227 50.33 0.48 24.10
N TYR A 228 49.07 0.99 24.16
CA TYR A 228 48.48 2.30 24.65
C TYR A 228 49.16 3.66 24.28
N LEU A 229 48.54 4.84 24.01
CA LEU A 229 47.20 5.54 24.04
C LEU A 229 47.46 7.00 23.48
N PRO A 230 46.55 8.02 23.47
CA PRO A 230 45.09 8.13 23.22
C PRO A 230 44.72 9.27 22.20
N GLY A 231 43.45 9.33 21.73
CA GLY A 231 42.84 10.63 21.36
C GLY A 231 41.84 10.70 20.19
N LEU A 232 40.62 11.10 20.56
CA LEU A 232 39.55 11.77 19.79
C LEU A 232 38.62 11.00 18.84
N VAL A 233 37.33 11.12 19.18
CA VAL A 233 36.12 10.59 18.57
C VAL A 233 35.52 11.63 17.62
N SER A 234 34.98 11.21 16.47
CA SER A 234 33.78 11.84 15.90
C SER A 234 33.00 10.83 15.05
N ASN A 235 31.75 10.59 15.47
CA ASN A 235 30.78 9.67 14.89
C ASN A 235 29.86 10.42 13.90
N LEU A 236 29.65 9.86 12.72
CA LEU A 236 28.58 10.23 11.78
C LEU A 236 27.70 8.99 11.49
N PRO A 237 26.36 9.09 11.59
CA PRO A 237 25.43 7.97 11.41
C PRO A 237 25.05 7.71 9.94
N PRO A 238 24.67 6.47 9.57
CA PRO A 238 24.32 6.09 8.20
C PRO A 238 22.86 6.42 7.81
N ALA A 239 22.66 6.58 6.50
CA ALA A 239 21.48 7.05 5.78
C ALA A 239 20.36 5.98 5.57
N PRO A 240 19.10 6.39 5.33
CA PRO A 240 17.97 5.50 4.98
C PRO A 240 17.74 5.36 3.46
N PRO A 241 17.18 4.22 2.97
CA PRO A 241 16.77 4.05 1.58
C PRO A 241 15.29 4.38 1.32
N HIS A 242 15.09 5.26 0.34
CA HIS A 242 14.09 5.34 -0.73
C HIS A 242 12.60 5.00 -0.57
N TYR A 243 11.82 5.99 -1.03
CA TYR A 243 10.43 5.95 -1.47
C TYR A 243 10.26 5.26 -2.84
N THR A 244 9.23 4.42 -2.95
CA THR A 244 8.54 4.08 -4.19
C THR A 244 7.41 5.08 -4.46
N CYS A 245 7.39 5.62 -5.68
CA CYS A 245 6.33 6.47 -6.23
C CYS A 245 5.16 5.61 -6.70
N SER A 246 3.94 5.96 -6.28
CA SER A 246 2.68 5.43 -6.80
C SER A 246 1.90 6.60 -7.42
N CYS A 247 1.68 6.53 -8.72
CA CYS A 247 0.88 7.48 -9.49
C CYS A 247 -0.53 6.93 -9.74
N SER A 248 -1.54 7.75 -9.47
CA SER A 248 -2.86 7.81 -10.14
C SER A 248 -3.58 9.03 -9.56
N GLY A 249 -4.06 10.05 -10.27
CA GLY A 249 -4.20 10.35 -11.69
C GLY A 249 -5.41 11.30 -11.80
N ASP A 250 -5.32 12.39 -12.56
CA ASP A 250 -6.46 12.95 -13.30
C ASP A 250 -6.03 14.12 -14.22
N GLN A 251 -6.55 14.05 -15.46
CA GLN A 251 -6.48 15.02 -16.58
C GLN A 251 -5.26 14.90 -17.55
N PRO A 252 -5.44 15.23 -18.84
CA PRO A 252 -5.89 14.37 -19.94
C PRO A 252 -4.75 14.04 -20.92
N ILE A 253 -4.73 12.84 -21.52
CA ILE A 253 -3.72 12.44 -22.52
C ILE A 253 -4.17 12.89 -23.93
N PRO A 254 -3.38 13.70 -24.66
CA PRO A 254 -3.51 13.86 -26.11
C PRO A 254 -2.71 12.78 -26.87
N ASP A 255 -3.19 12.47 -28.07
CA ASP A 255 -2.76 11.41 -28.98
C ASP A 255 -1.27 11.40 -29.38
N SER A 256 -0.82 10.20 -29.81
CA SER A 256 0.51 9.76 -30.29
C SER A 256 1.39 9.17 -29.17
N ILE A 257 1.79 7.90 -29.16
CA ILE A 257 2.42 7.06 -30.19
C ILE A 257 2.04 5.59 -29.95
N ILE A 258 1.37 4.94 -30.91
CA ILE A 258 1.06 3.49 -30.88
C ILE A 258 2.20 2.74 -31.56
N SER A 259 2.98 1.97 -30.79
CA SER A 259 3.80 0.87 -31.30
C SER A 259 2.96 -0.40 -31.41
N ARG A 260 2.94 -0.97 -32.61
CA ARG A 260 2.11 -2.11 -33.02
C ARG A 260 2.58 -3.42 -32.39
N GLY A 261 1.71 -4.06 -31.62
CA GLY A 261 1.69 -5.51 -31.44
C GLY A 261 0.80 -6.15 -32.50
N VAL A 262 1.30 -7.16 -33.18
CA VAL A 262 0.59 -7.93 -34.22
C VAL A 262 -0.04 -9.15 -33.56
N GLN A 263 -1.38 -9.24 -33.55
CA GLN A 263 -2.07 -10.52 -33.51
C GLN A 263 -3.35 -10.46 -34.36
N VAL A 264 -3.62 -11.60 -34.96
CA VAL A 264 -4.39 -11.87 -36.19
C VAL A 264 -5.90 -11.94 -35.95
N LEU A 265 -6.68 -11.62 -37.00
CA LEU A 265 -7.98 -12.18 -37.49
C LEU A 265 -9.01 -11.09 -37.85
N PRO A 266 -9.98 -11.27 -38.78
CA PRO A 266 -10.19 -12.27 -39.85
C PRO A 266 -10.51 -11.64 -41.25
N ARG A 267 -10.93 -12.52 -42.18
CA ARG A 267 -11.08 -12.49 -43.65
C ARG A 267 -12.08 -11.51 -44.33
N ASP A 268 -11.80 -11.31 -45.62
CA ASP A 268 -12.65 -11.11 -46.83
C ASP A 268 -12.96 -9.69 -47.38
N THR A 269 -12.39 -9.34 -48.55
CA THR A 269 -13.07 -9.36 -49.89
C THR A 269 -12.29 -8.63 -51.01
N THR A 270 -12.29 -9.23 -52.22
CA THR A 270 -12.04 -8.68 -53.59
C THR A 270 -10.63 -8.14 -53.92
N SER A 271 -9.98 -8.35 -55.07
CA SER A 271 -10.25 -8.97 -56.39
C SER A 271 -8.91 -8.91 -57.16
N LEU A 272 -8.43 -9.94 -57.87
CA LEU A 272 -8.46 -10.06 -59.35
C LEU A 272 -7.60 -11.27 -59.78
N SER A 273 -8.17 -12.12 -60.65
CA SER A 273 -7.59 -12.78 -61.86
C SER A 273 -6.15 -13.34 -61.78
N THR A 274 -5.90 -14.65 -61.95
CA THR A 274 -5.97 -15.38 -63.24
C THR A 274 -6.11 -16.92 -63.07
N THR A 275 -6.91 -17.53 -63.95
CA THR A 275 -7.05 -18.98 -64.27
C THR A 275 -5.90 -19.45 -65.20
N PRO A 276 -5.58 -20.76 -65.41
CA PRO A 276 -6.52 -21.85 -65.79
C PRO A 276 -6.26 -23.24 -65.16
N SER A 277 -7.34 -23.96 -64.82
CA SER A 277 -7.89 -25.14 -65.52
C SER A 277 -7.28 -26.48 -65.09
N GLU A 278 -8.05 -27.29 -64.36
CA GLU A 278 -8.65 -28.55 -64.84
C GLU A 278 -9.25 -29.30 -63.64
N SER A 279 -10.44 -29.85 -63.85
CA SER A 279 -11.02 -30.90 -63.00
C SER A 279 -11.35 -32.06 -63.92
N PRO A 280 -11.46 -33.30 -63.38
CA PRO A 280 -12.82 -33.81 -63.30
C PRO A 280 -13.11 -34.76 -62.11
N ARG A 281 -14.36 -34.61 -61.64
CA ARG A 281 -15.34 -35.67 -61.29
C ARG A 281 -15.01 -36.79 -60.27
N ALA A 282 -15.88 -36.78 -59.24
CA ALA A 282 -16.75 -37.87 -58.80
C ALA A 282 -16.14 -39.09 -58.10
N GLN A 283 -16.59 -39.34 -56.87
CA GLN A 283 -17.40 -40.52 -56.56
C GLN A 283 -18.08 -40.41 -55.18
N ALA A 284 -19.36 -40.80 -55.19
CA ALA A 284 -20.22 -40.94 -54.04
C ALA A 284 -19.97 -42.28 -53.34
N THR A 285 -20.15 -42.33 -52.01
CA THR A 285 -20.89 -43.43 -51.37
C THR A 285 -21.58 -42.96 -50.10
N SER A 286 -22.80 -43.47 -49.95
CA SER A 286 -23.87 -43.14 -49.02
C SER A 286 -24.02 -44.19 -47.90
N ARG A 287 -24.75 -43.82 -46.82
CA ARG A 287 -25.86 -44.54 -46.11
C ARG A 287 -25.72 -44.45 -44.56
N LEU A 288 -26.60 -43.73 -43.85
CA LEU A 288 -27.97 -44.08 -43.33
C LEU A 288 -27.91 -45.03 -42.12
N SER A 289 -28.50 -44.77 -40.93
CA SER A 289 -29.92 -44.53 -40.57
C SER A 289 -29.99 -44.05 -39.08
N THR A 290 -30.69 -43.00 -38.62
CA THR A 290 -32.14 -42.69 -38.40
C THR A 290 -32.92 -43.54 -37.39
N ALA A 291 -33.45 -42.90 -36.33
CA ALA A 291 -34.87 -42.83 -35.91
C ALA A 291 -35.01 -42.20 -34.49
N SER A 292 -36.06 -41.53 -34.00
CA SER A 292 -37.23 -40.78 -34.50
C SER A 292 -37.99 -40.26 -33.25
N CYS A 293 -38.57 -39.05 -33.30
CA CYS A 293 -39.41 -38.42 -32.25
C CYS A 293 -40.83 -39.04 -32.14
N PRO A 294 -41.71 -38.51 -31.26
CA PRO A 294 -42.64 -37.47 -31.74
C PRO A 294 -43.02 -36.35 -30.74
N THR A 295 -43.39 -35.19 -31.30
CA THR A 295 -44.05 -34.01 -30.69
C THR A 295 -45.57 -34.07 -30.86
N PRO A 296 -46.32 -33.11 -30.25
CA PRO A 296 -47.31 -32.38 -31.04
C PRO A 296 -47.21 -30.85 -30.94
N LYS A 297 -47.76 -30.22 -31.98
CA LYS A 297 -47.61 -28.84 -32.48
C LYS A 297 -48.60 -27.83 -31.87
N ALA A 298 -48.21 -26.56 -31.83
CA ALA A 298 -49.08 -25.43 -32.21
C ALA A 298 -48.26 -24.26 -32.82
N ARG A 299 -48.82 -23.68 -33.89
CA ARG A 299 -48.40 -22.64 -34.86
C ARG A 299 -48.28 -21.22 -34.25
N LEU A 300 -47.37 -20.29 -34.58
CA LEU A 300 -47.12 -19.41 -35.77
C LEU A 300 -46.05 -18.32 -35.34
N PRO A 301 -45.59 -17.33 -36.15
CA PRO A 301 -44.68 -17.35 -37.31
C PRO A 301 -43.35 -16.54 -37.17
N SER A 302 -42.33 -16.99 -37.93
CA SER A 302 -41.20 -16.33 -38.61
C SER A 302 -40.55 -14.97 -38.21
N CYS A 303 -39.21 -15.07 -38.06
CA CYS A 303 -38.12 -14.25 -38.65
C CYS A 303 -37.44 -13.08 -37.88
N SER A 304 -36.17 -13.36 -37.55
CA SER A 304 -34.93 -12.55 -37.67
C SER A 304 -34.75 -11.27 -36.85
N SER A 305 -33.87 -11.33 -35.85
CA SER A 305 -32.47 -10.82 -35.89
C SER A 305 -32.05 -10.22 -34.54
N THR A 306 -30.84 -10.59 -34.14
CA THR A 306 -30.00 -10.09 -33.04
C THR A 306 -29.97 -8.56 -32.94
N TYR A 307 -30.28 -7.97 -31.77
CA TYR A 307 -29.66 -6.75 -31.23
C TYR A 307 -29.93 -6.59 -29.72
N SER A 308 -28.96 -5.96 -29.07
CA SER A 308 -28.70 -5.80 -27.63
C SER A 308 -29.80 -5.13 -26.80
N VAL A 309 -30.09 -5.70 -25.63
CA VAL A 309 -30.91 -5.10 -24.57
C VAL A 309 -30.08 -4.05 -23.82
N SER A 310 -30.08 -2.82 -24.32
CA SER A 310 -29.54 -1.66 -23.58
C SER A 310 -30.30 -0.38 -23.93
N GLU A 311 -31.63 -0.40 -23.95
CA GLU A 311 -32.42 0.84 -24.09
C GLU A 311 -33.86 0.77 -23.57
N ALA A 312 -34.40 -0.42 -23.26
CA ALA A 312 -35.73 -0.57 -22.66
C ALA A 312 -35.78 -0.17 -21.17
N ALA A 313 -34.67 -0.27 -20.44
CA ALA A 313 -34.61 0.08 -19.01
C ALA A 313 -34.57 1.60 -18.71
N ARG A 314 -34.43 2.46 -19.73
CA ARG A 314 -34.33 3.92 -19.55
C ARG A 314 -35.66 4.67 -19.73
N ARG A 315 -36.74 4.00 -20.14
CA ARG A 315 -38.08 4.62 -20.26
C ARG A 315 -38.97 4.44 -19.03
N GLU A 316 -38.80 3.37 -18.26
CA GLU A 316 -39.57 3.17 -17.02
C GLU A 316 -39.07 4.05 -15.86
N PHE A 317 -37.81 4.49 -15.89
CA PHE A 317 -37.24 5.36 -14.85
C PHE A 317 -37.64 6.85 -14.98
N ARG A 318 -38.24 7.25 -16.12
CA ARG A 318 -38.66 8.65 -16.36
C ARG A 318 -40.15 8.90 -16.09
N ALA A 319 -40.98 7.86 -16.00
CA ALA A 319 -42.39 7.99 -15.63
C ALA A 319 -42.60 8.09 -14.11
N HIS A 320 -41.66 7.60 -13.30
CA HIS A 320 -41.75 7.66 -11.82
C HIS A 320 -41.25 8.97 -11.20
N LEU A 321 -40.58 9.83 -11.98
CA LEU A 321 -40.08 11.13 -11.50
C LEU A 321 -41.12 12.25 -11.57
N ASP A 322 -42.14 12.13 -12.44
CA ASP A 322 -43.21 13.14 -12.56
C ASP A 322 -44.34 12.96 -11.53
N GLU A 323 -44.45 11.78 -10.91
CA GLU A 323 -45.46 11.49 -9.87
C GLU A 323 -45.00 11.94 -8.46
N VAL A 324 -43.69 12.15 -8.26
CA VAL A 324 -43.12 12.66 -7.00
C VAL A 324 -43.14 14.20 -6.93
N ILE A 325 -43.25 14.88 -8.07
CA ILE A 325 -43.27 16.36 -8.14
C ILE A 325 -44.69 16.92 -7.98
N THR A 326 -45.75 16.12 -8.17
CA THR A 326 -47.16 16.58 -8.03
C THR A 326 -47.77 16.41 -6.62
N LEU A 327 -47.06 15.78 -5.68
CA LEU A 327 -47.52 15.62 -4.28
C LEU A 327 -46.99 16.69 -3.31
N ARG A 328 -46.06 17.56 -3.74
CA ARG A 328 -45.50 18.65 -2.91
C ARG A 328 -46.28 19.97 -2.93
N SER A 329 -47.45 20.03 -3.59
CA SER A 329 -48.25 21.25 -3.75
C SER A 329 -49.59 21.26 -2.98
N ARG A 330 -49.86 20.33 -2.04
CA ARG A 330 -51.12 20.30 -1.27
C ARG A 330 -51.00 20.17 0.25
N TYR A 331 -49.95 20.75 0.83
CA TYR A 331 -49.91 21.04 2.27
C TYR A 331 -49.34 22.44 2.51
N SER A 332 -50.09 23.44 2.11
CA SER A 332 -49.99 24.80 2.64
C SER A 332 -51.37 25.43 2.49
N THR A 333 -52.04 25.62 3.63
CA THR A 333 -53.30 26.35 3.92
C THR A 333 -54.25 25.51 4.75
N LEU A 334 -54.11 25.56 6.09
CA LEU A 334 -55.21 25.49 7.07
C LEU A 334 -54.60 25.53 8.46
N ASP A 335 -54.37 26.75 8.97
CA ASP A 335 -54.38 27.00 10.41
C ASP A 335 -54.84 28.43 10.67
N GLN A 336 -56.13 28.55 10.93
CA GLN A 336 -56.71 29.70 11.62
C GLN A 336 -58.01 29.26 12.32
N VAL A 337 -58.04 29.52 13.63
CA VAL A 337 -59.20 29.81 14.49
C VAL A 337 -59.72 28.71 15.45
N ASN A 338 -59.59 29.08 16.74
CA ASN A 338 -60.40 28.80 17.95
C ASN A 338 -60.29 27.51 18.78
N GLY A 339 -59.50 27.66 19.86
CA GLY A 339 -59.86 27.54 21.29
C GLY A 339 -61.10 26.77 21.74
N TYR A 340 -60.93 25.91 22.75
CA TYR A 340 -61.66 25.94 24.04
C TYR A 340 -60.98 25.03 25.08
N THR A 341 -61.12 25.43 26.34
CA THR A 341 -60.56 24.94 27.60
C THR A 341 -61.04 23.55 28.04
N HIS A 342 -60.21 22.76 28.73
CA HIS A 342 -60.43 22.22 30.09
C HIS A 342 -59.34 21.23 30.55
N THR A 343 -58.88 21.39 31.78
CA THR A 343 -58.07 20.45 32.59
C THR A 343 -58.99 19.74 33.62
N PRO A 344 -58.49 18.89 34.55
CA PRO A 344 -57.88 17.56 34.39
C PRO A 344 -58.57 16.52 35.32
N ARG A 345 -58.31 15.20 35.19
CA ARG A 345 -58.47 14.27 36.33
C ARG A 345 -57.74 12.92 36.22
N SER A 346 -57.29 12.52 37.40
CA SER A 346 -56.45 11.41 37.87
C SER A 346 -57.08 10.01 37.83
N GLY A 347 -56.24 8.96 37.78
CA GLY A 347 -56.53 7.65 38.38
C GLY A 347 -55.82 6.44 37.73
N PRO A 348 -55.14 5.56 38.49
CA PRO A 348 -54.26 4.51 37.96
C PRO A 348 -54.96 3.15 37.80
N SER A 349 -54.55 2.33 36.84
CA SER A 349 -54.80 0.88 36.88
C SER A 349 -53.77 0.08 36.10
N VAL A 350 -53.22 -0.91 36.79
CA VAL A 350 -52.21 -1.87 36.37
C VAL A 350 -52.86 -3.10 35.69
N GLN A 351 -52.12 -3.70 34.75
CA GLN A 351 -52.22 -5.06 34.18
C GLN A 351 -53.29 -5.39 33.13
N SER A 352 -52.83 -5.77 31.93
CA SER A 352 -52.91 -7.17 31.46
C SER A 352 -52.19 -7.36 30.11
N ARG A 353 -51.30 -8.36 30.04
CA ARG A 353 -50.71 -8.90 28.81
C ARG A 353 -51.76 -9.78 28.11
N CYS A 354 -51.99 -9.60 26.82
CA CYS A 354 -51.66 -10.59 25.77
C CYS A 354 -52.22 -10.15 24.39
N GLY A 355 -51.35 -10.19 23.37
CA GLY A 355 -51.72 -10.69 22.05
C GLY A 355 -52.34 -9.74 21.03
N SER A 356 -51.50 -9.07 20.23
CA SER A 356 -51.79 -8.87 18.80
C SER A 356 -50.50 -8.49 18.05
N LYS A 357 -50.35 -9.07 16.86
CA LYS A 357 -49.26 -8.90 15.88
C LYS A 357 -49.28 -7.53 15.19
N GLU A 358 -49.55 -6.46 15.92
CA GLU A 358 -49.59 -5.10 15.39
C GLU A 358 -48.98 -4.17 16.44
N ASN A 359 -47.68 -3.91 16.35
CA ASN A 359 -47.01 -2.73 16.93
C ASN A 359 -45.52 -2.69 16.55
N ILE A 360 -45.21 -2.75 15.25
CA ILE A 360 -44.03 -2.06 14.71
C ILE A 360 -44.53 -0.95 13.80
N LEU A 361 -45.44 -0.13 14.32
CA LEU A 361 -45.46 1.27 13.92
C LEU A 361 -44.23 1.86 14.62
N ARG A 362 -43.17 2.06 13.84
CA ARG A 362 -41.96 2.80 14.25
C ARG A 362 -42.40 3.96 15.12
N ALA A 363 -41.95 4.02 16.37
CA ALA A 363 -42.09 5.23 17.14
C ALA A 363 -41.40 6.34 16.33
N SER A 364 -42.17 7.26 15.76
CA SER A 364 -41.63 8.37 14.97
C SER A 364 -40.82 9.36 15.82
N HIS A 365 -40.86 9.19 17.14
CA HIS A 365 -40.23 10.04 18.13
C HIS A 365 -39.55 9.20 19.21
N SER A 366 -38.34 9.63 19.58
CA SER A 366 -37.52 9.12 20.67
C SER A 366 -38.18 9.38 22.02
N ALA A 367 -38.01 8.43 22.94
CA ALA A 367 -38.43 8.54 24.33
C ALA A 367 -37.39 9.29 25.22
N VAL A 368 -36.29 9.77 24.65
CA VAL A 368 -35.24 10.52 25.37
C VAL A 368 -35.75 11.92 25.74
N ASP A 369 -35.87 12.18 27.04
CA ASP A 369 -36.33 13.45 27.58
C ASP A 369 -35.20 14.51 27.64
N ILE A 370 -35.18 15.39 26.63
CA ILE A 370 -34.20 16.49 26.52
C ILE A 370 -34.50 17.69 27.44
N THR A 371 -35.68 17.76 28.06
CA THR A 371 -36.12 18.94 28.86
C THR A 371 -35.51 18.97 30.27
N LYS A 372 -34.98 17.83 30.75
CA LYS A 372 -34.47 17.66 32.12
C LYS A 372 -32.96 17.88 32.25
N VAL A 373 -32.41 18.89 31.58
CA VAL A 373 -30.95 19.20 31.58
C VAL A 373 -30.35 19.27 32.99
N ALA A 374 -31.05 19.85 33.96
CA ALA A 374 -30.57 19.99 35.33
C ALA A 374 -30.35 18.64 36.05
N ARG A 375 -31.09 17.59 35.65
CA ARG A 375 -31.03 16.24 36.22
C ARG A 375 -30.04 15.31 35.50
N ARG A 376 -29.26 15.83 34.54
CA ARG A 376 -28.24 15.03 33.84
C ARG A 376 -27.21 14.47 34.82
N HIS A 377 -26.69 13.30 34.49
CA HIS A 377 -25.65 12.66 35.27
C HIS A 377 -24.39 13.53 35.36
N ARG A 378 -23.90 13.78 36.58
CA ARG A 378 -22.64 14.49 36.83
C ARG A 378 -21.43 13.56 36.86
N MET A 379 -21.67 12.27 37.07
CA MET A 379 -20.71 11.19 36.90
C MET A 379 -21.22 10.24 35.84
N SER A 380 -20.34 9.69 34.99
CA SER A 380 -20.79 8.77 33.96
C SER A 380 -21.46 7.53 34.58
N PRO A 381 -22.62 7.10 34.05
CA PRO A 381 -23.33 5.93 34.55
C PRO A 381 -22.61 4.61 34.21
N PHE A 382 -21.64 4.65 33.30
CA PHE A 382 -20.89 3.47 32.89
C PHE A 382 -19.57 3.35 33.68
N PRO A 383 -19.23 2.18 34.24
CA PRO A 383 -17.96 1.97 34.91
C PRO A 383 -16.79 2.11 33.95
N LEU A 384 -15.60 2.39 34.51
CA LEU A 384 -14.37 2.49 33.73
C LEU A 384 -13.81 1.09 33.48
N THR A 385 -13.80 0.65 32.22
CA THR A 385 -13.40 -0.71 31.83
C THR A 385 -11.93 -0.74 31.45
N SER A 386 -11.15 -1.74 31.87
CA SER A 386 -9.75 -1.87 31.40
C SER A 386 -9.71 -2.15 29.89
N MET A 387 -8.59 -1.82 29.24
CA MET A 387 -8.42 -2.08 27.81
C MET A 387 -8.62 -3.58 27.49
N ASP A 388 -7.95 -4.47 28.22
CA ASP A 388 -8.00 -5.91 27.95
C ASP A 388 -9.42 -6.46 28.07
N LYS A 389 -10.16 -6.03 29.13
CA LYS A 389 -11.55 -6.42 29.31
C LYS A 389 -12.42 -5.91 28.17
N ALA A 390 -12.24 -4.66 27.74
CA ALA A 390 -12.98 -4.09 26.62
C ALA A 390 -12.71 -4.86 25.31
N PHE A 391 -11.44 -5.17 25.02
CA PHE A 391 -11.03 -5.90 23.83
C PHE A 391 -11.59 -7.33 23.80
N ILE A 392 -11.48 -8.07 24.92
CA ILE A 392 -12.04 -9.41 25.06
C ILE A 392 -13.56 -9.37 24.89
N THR A 393 -14.25 -8.41 25.53
CA THR A 393 -15.71 -8.28 25.42
C THR A 393 -16.15 -8.06 23.97
N VAL A 394 -15.44 -7.22 23.21
CA VAL A 394 -15.73 -7.01 21.79
C VAL A 394 -15.61 -8.33 21.02
N LEU A 395 -14.51 -9.07 21.19
CA LEU A 395 -14.34 -10.33 20.49
C LEU A 395 -15.36 -11.38 20.91
N GLU A 396 -15.68 -11.51 22.20
CA GLU A 396 -16.66 -12.49 22.69
C GLU A 396 -18.08 -12.24 22.14
N MET A 397 -18.50 -10.96 22.11
CA MET A 397 -19.84 -10.59 21.67
C MET A 397 -20.01 -10.56 20.15
N THR A 398 -18.91 -10.48 19.41
CA THR A 398 -18.89 -10.42 17.94
C THR A 398 -19.16 -11.80 17.33
N PRO A 399 -20.18 -11.96 16.46
CA PRO A 399 -20.44 -13.22 15.76
C PRO A 399 -19.47 -13.45 14.58
N VAL A 400 -19.39 -14.69 14.10
CA VAL A 400 -18.88 -15.00 12.76
C VAL A 400 -20.08 -14.97 11.81
N LEU A 401 -19.94 -14.34 10.64
CA LEU A 401 -21.04 -14.26 9.67
C LEU A 401 -21.28 -15.60 8.97
N GLY A 402 -22.36 -15.67 8.20
CA GLY A 402 -22.64 -16.81 7.34
C GLY A 402 -21.72 -16.87 6.13
N THR A 403 -21.92 -17.88 5.28
CA THR A 403 -21.10 -18.14 4.10
C THR A 403 -21.77 -17.67 2.80
N GLU A 404 -20.97 -17.49 1.76
CA GLU A 404 -21.40 -17.23 0.38
C GLU A 404 -20.46 -17.89 -0.62
N ILE A 405 -20.96 -18.15 -1.84
CA ILE A 405 -20.14 -18.68 -2.94
C ILE A 405 -19.71 -17.51 -3.81
N ILE A 406 -18.42 -17.44 -4.11
CA ILE A 406 -17.82 -16.39 -4.95
C ILE A 406 -16.92 -16.99 -6.02
N ASN A 407 -16.65 -16.20 -7.05
CA ASN A 407 -15.59 -16.52 -8.00
C ASN A 407 -14.23 -16.42 -7.32
N TYR A 408 -13.30 -17.32 -7.65
CA TYR A 408 -11.97 -17.36 -7.04
C TYR A 408 -11.20 -16.04 -7.18
N ARG A 409 -11.45 -15.24 -8.23
CA ARG A 409 -10.80 -13.93 -8.44
C ARG A 409 -11.18 -12.90 -7.38
N ASP A 410 -12.37 -13.02 -6.79
CA ASP A 410 -12.86 -12.14 -5.73
C ASP A 410 -12.46 -12.65 -4.33
N GLY A 411 -11.60 -13.69 -4.27
CA GLY A 411 -11.18 -14.36 -3.04
C GLY A 411 -10.13 -13.63 -2.22
N MET A 412 -9.54 -12.53 -2.71
CA MET A 412 -8.50 -11.80 -1.98
C MET A 412 -9.00 -11.33 -0.60
N GLY A 413 -8.29 -11.71 0.46
CA GLY A 413 -8.65 -11.38 1.84
C GLY A 413 -9.85 -12.14 2.41
N ARG A 414 -10.47 -13.04 1.64
CA ARG A 414 -11.58 -13.88 2.09
C ARG A 414 -11.07 -15.08 2.88
N VAL A 415 -11.91 -15.63 3.75
CA VAL A 415 -11.62 -16.86 4.49
C VAL A 415 -12.44 -18.02 3.93
N LEU A 416 -11.78 -19.11 3.56
CA LEU A 416 -12.45 -20.31 3.04
C LEU A 416 -13.39 -20.93 4.10
N ALA A 417 -14.59 -21.25 3.67
CA ALA A 417 -15.58 -21.95 4.49
C ALA A 417 -15.65 -23.47 4.20
N GLN A 418 -14.92 -23.93 3.17
CA GLN A 418 -14.81 -25.31 2.74
C GLN A 418 -13.33 -25.72 2.58
N ASP A 419 -13.08 -27.03 2.63
CA ASP A 419 -11.82 -27.61 2.15
C ASP A 419 -11.84 -27.65 0.60
N VAL A 420 -10.67 -27.47 -0.02
CA VAL A 420 -10.49 -27.50 -1.47
C VAL A 420 -9.57 -28.64 -1.85
N TYR A 421 -10.03 -29.49 -2.76
CA TYR A 421 -9.32 -30.69 -3.19
C TYR A 421 -8.90 -30.61 -4.66
N ALA A 422 -7.71 -31.13 -4.98
CA ALA A 422 -7.25 -31.23 -6.34
C ALA A 422 -8.02 -32.32 -7.11
N LYS A 423 -8.61 -31.95 -8.26
CA LYS A 423 -9.30 -32.91 -9.15
C LYS A 423 -8.34 -33.68 -10.06
N ASP A 424 -7.16 -33.12 -10.31
CA ASP A 424 -6.12 -33.63 -11.22
C ASP A 424 -4.75 -33.61 -10.50
N ASN A 425 -3.79 -34.36 -11.05
CA ASN A 425 -2.39 -34.31 -10.59
C ASN A 425 -1.66 -33.09 -11.16
N LEU A 426 -0.64 -32.59 -10.47
CA LEU A 426 0.33 -31.62 -10.98
C LEU A 426 1.77 -32.13 -10.80
N PRO A 427 2.57 -32.24 -11.87
CA PRO A 427 2.12 -32.21 -13.26
C PRO A 427 1.20 -33.41 -13.57
N PRO A 428 0.30 -33.31 -14.57
CA PRO A 428 -0.61 -34.40 -14.95
C PRO A 428 0.03 -35.46 -15.84
N PHE A 429 1.22 -35.18 -16.38
CA PHE A 429 2.10 -36.08 -17.14
C PHE A 429 3.52 -35.96 -16.58
N PRO A 430 4.42 -36.93 -16.81
CA PRO A 430 5.83 -36.76 -16.45
C PRO A 430 6.39 -35.59 -17.25
N ALA A 431 6.87 -34.55 -16.58
CA ALA A 431 7.28 -33.30 -17.23
C ALA A 431 8.80 -33.11 -17.12
N SER A 432 9.42 -32.62 -18.19
CA SER A 432 10.83 -32.25 -18.17
C SER A 432 11.08 -31.04 -17.26
N VAL A 433 12.13 -31.09 -16.45
CA VAL A 433 12.61 -29.95 -15.63
C VAL A 433 13.52 -29.02 -16.45
N LYS A 434 14.14 -29.54 -17.50
CA LYS A 434 15.16 -28.84 -18.30
C LYS A 434 14.85 -28.88 -19.79
N ASP A 435 15.44 -27.96 -20.52
CA ASP A 435 15.59 -28.06 -21.97
C ASP A 435 16.74 -29.03 -22.29
N GLY A 436 16.52 -29.96 -23.20
CA GLY A 436 17.51 -30.98 -23.54
C GLY A 436 16.89 -32.20 -24.22
N TYR A 437 17.30 -33.39 -23.80
CA TYR A 437 16.93 -34.64 -24.46
C TYR A 437 16.39 -35.66 -23.45
N ALA A 438 15.22 -36.21 -23.73
CA ALA A 438 14.69 -37.38 -23.04
C ALA A 438 15.43 -38.62 -23.51
N VAL A 439 16.09 -39.29 -22.57
CA VAL A 439 16.98 -40.43 -22.81
C VAL A 439 16.54 -41.65 -22.02
N ARG A 440 17.10 -42.80 -22.40
CA ARG A 440 17.14 -43.99 -21.55
C ARG A 440 18.44 -43.95 -20.75
N ALA A 441 18.37 -43.82 -19.44
CA ALA A 441 19.55 -43.78 -18.57
C ALA A 441 20.45 -45.01 -18.76
N ALA A 442 19.85 -46.17 -19.05
CA ALA A 442 20.58 -47.42 -19.30
C ALA A 442 21.48 -47.39 -20.55
N ASP A 443 21.23 -46.50 -21.52
CA ASP A 443 22.06 -46.40 -22.73
C ASP A 443 23.39 -45.68 -22.44
N GLY A 444 23.46 -44.86 -21.39
CA GLY A 444 24.67 -44.13 -20.98
C GLY A 444 25.13 -43.05 -21.99
N PRO A 445 26.38 -42.56 -21.88
CA PRO A 445 26.97 -41.62 -22.83
C PRO A 445 27.09 -42.17 -24.26
N GLY A 446 27.19 -41.28 -25.23
CA GLY A 446 27.46 -41.59 -26.64
C GLY A 446 26.44 -41.02 -27.61
N ASP A 447 26.63 -41.37 -28.88
CA ASP A 447 25.90 -40.78 -30.01
C ASP A 447 24.50 -41.42 -30.13
N ARG A 448 23.47 -40.60 -30.34
CA ARG A 448 22.06 -41.01 -30.34
C ARG A 448 21.30 -40.38 -31.49
N PHE A 449 20.32 -41.10 -32.02
CA PHE A 449 19.40 -40.58 -33.02
C PHE A 449 18.27 -39.80 -32.36
N ILE A 450 18.03 -38.58 -32.83
CA ILE A 450 16.91 -37.76 -32.39
C ILE A 450 15.68 -38.17 -33.22
N ILE A 451 14.66 -38.71 -32.57
CA ILE A 451 13.45 -39.23 -33.24
C ILE A 451 12.32 -38.21 -33.36
N GLY A 452 12.55 -36.98 -32.90
CA GLY A 452 11.60 -35.88 -32.92
C GLY A 452 11.71 -35.00 -31.69
N GLU A 453 10.68 -34.19 -31.47
CA GLU A 453 10.58 -33.22 -30.40
C GLU A 453 9.28 -33.40 -29.61
N SER A 454 9.35 -33.28 -28.28
CA SER A 454 8.21 -33.10 -27.39
C SER A 454 8.15 -31.65 -26.94
N GLN A 455 7.06 -30.97 -27.29
CA GLN A 455 6.82 -29.56 -26.99
C GLN A 455 5.74 -29.41 -25.91
N ALA A 456 5.82 -28.32 -25.15
CA ALA A 456 4.77 -27.96 -24.20
C ALA A 456 3.41 -27.82 -24.90
N GLY A 457 2.38 -28.46 -24.34
CA GLY A 457 1.01 -28.41 -24.86
C GLY A 457 0.64 -29.53 -25.83
N GLN A 458 1.58 -30.39 -26.24
CA GLN A 458 1.30 -31.55 -27.10
C GLN A 458 1.81 -32.84 -26.46
N GLN A 459 1.00 -33.89 -26.46
CA GLN A 459 1.41 -35.20 -25.96
C GLN A 459 2.24 -35.93 -27.02
N PRO A 460 3.49 -36.35 -26.75
CA PRO A 460 4.29 -37.11 -27.69
C PRO A 460 3.65 -38.47 -27.99
N THR A 461 3.63 -38.83 -29.28
CA THR A 461 3.07 -40.10 -29.78
C THR A 461 4.12 -41.18 -30.00
N HIS A 462 5.39 -40.80 -30.11
CA HIS A 462 6.50 -41.72 -30.36
C HIS A 462 7.06 -42.26 -29.04
N THR A 463 7.63 -43.47 -29.10
CA THR A 463 8.29 -44.13 -27.97
C THR A 463 9.79 -44.14 -28.21
N VAL A 464 10.58 -43.70 -27.22
CA VAL A 464 12.04 -43.70 -27.26
C VAL A 464 12.57 -45.13 -27.07
N MET A 465 13.21 -45.67 -28.10
CA MET A 465 13.82 -47.01 -28.10
C MET A 465 15.33 -46.93 -27.74
N PRO A 466 16.00 -48.04 -27.38
CA PRO A 466 17.45 -48.01 -27.15
C PRO A 466 18.24 -47.40 -28.32
N GLY A 467 19.18 -46.51 -28.00
CA GLY A 467 19.98 -45.76 -28.99
C GLY A 467 19.28 -44.53 -29.57
N GLN A 468 18.04 -44.24 -29.16
CA GLN A 468 17.26 -43.08 -29.57
C GLN A 468 17.07 -42.11 -28.41
N VAL A 469 16.86 -40.84 -28.75
CA VAL A 469 16.49 -39.77 -27.83
C VAL A 469 15.42 -38.89 -28.46
N MET A 470 14.68 -38.15 -27.65
CA MET A 470 13.74 -37.15 -28.14
C MET A 470 14.09 -35.81 -27.54
N ARG A 471 14.13 -34.75 -28.35
CA ARG A 471 14.30 -33.38 -27.85
C ARG A 471 13.11 -33.02 -26.96
N VAL A 472 13.37 -32.43 -25.81
CA VAL A 472 12.34 -31.97 -24.87
C VAL A 472 12.65 -30.55 -24.43
N THR A 473 11.60 -29.73 -24.32
CA THR A 473 11.71 -28.41 -23.68
C THR A 473 11.27 -28.48 -22.21
N THR A 474 11.64 -27.49 -21.41
CA THR A 474 11.20 -27.35 -20.03
C THR A 474 9.67 -27.35 -19.95
N GLY A 475 9.11 -28.21 -19.10
CA GLY A 475 7.66 -28.40 -18.94
C GLY A 475 6.99 -29.28 -20.00
N ALA A 476 7.70 -29.74 -21.03
CA ALA A 476 7.14 -30.66 -22.02
C ALA A 476 6.93 -32.06 -21.42
N PRO A 477 5.96 -32.85 -21.93
CA PRO A 477 5.78 -34.23 -21.51
C PRO A 477 6.97 -35.10 -21.92
N VAL A 478 7.44 -35.95 -21.02
CA VAL A 478 8.46 -36.96 -21.33
C VAL A 478 7.80 -38.10 -22.11
N PRO A 479 8.34 -38.49 -23.28
CA PRO A 479 7.78 -39.57 -24.10
C PRO A 479 7.91 -40.94 -23.42
N CYS A 480 7.05 -41.87 -23.82
CA CYS A 480 7.18 -43.26 -23.38
C CYS A 480 8.55 -43.82 -23.79
N GLY A 481 9.12 -44.69 -22.95
CA GLY A 481 10.41 -45.33 -23.21
C GLY A 481 11.62 -44.59 -22.62
N ALA A 482 11.54 -43.27 -22.47
CA ALA A 482 12.54 -42.48 -21.75
C ALA A 482 12.30 -42.49 -20.23
N ASP A 483 13.38 -42.46 -19.45
CA ASP A 483 13.34 -42.48 -17.98
C ASP A 483 14.25 -41.43 -17.33
N ALA A 484 14.95 -40.60 -18.11
CA ALA A 484 15.73 -39.47 -17.64
C ALA A 484 15.74 -38.35 -18.69
N VAL A 485 16.06 -37.13 -18.25
CA VAL A 485 16.38 -36.00 -19.15
C VAL A 485 17.84 -35.60 -18.93
N VAL A 486 18.56 -35.36 -20.03
CA VAL A 486 19.89 -34.74 -20.03
C VAL A 486 19.73 -33.32 -20.55
N GLN A 487 20.17 -32.34 -19.76
CA GLN A 487 20.12 -30.93 -20.15
C GLN A 487 21.00 -30.66 -21.38
N VAL A 488 20.62 -29.69 -22.21
CA VAL A 488 21.29 -29.40 -23.49
C VAL A 488 22.79 -29.10 -23.32
N GLU A 489 23.20 -28.53 -22.19
CA GLU A 489 24.59 -28.20 -21.87
C GLU A 489 25.49 -29.45 -21.75
N ASP A 490 24.90 -30.61 -21.44
CA ASP A 490 25.60 -31.89 -21.33
C ASP A 490 25.51 -32.71 -22.64
N THR A 491 25.33 -32.02 -23.77
CA THR A 491 25.23 -32.63 -25.10
C THR A 491 26.00 -31.86 -26.17
N GLU A 492 26.42 -32.57 -27.23
CA GLU A 492 27.00 -31.96 -28.43
C GLU A 492 26.18 -32.38 -29.66
N LEU A 493 25.70 -31.41 -30.44
CA LEU A 493 25.00 -31.70 -31.69
C LEU A 493 25.99 -32.25 -32.74
N LEU A 494 25.68 -33.40 -33.32
CA LEU A 494 26.55 -34.07 -34.30
C LEU A 494 26.06 -33.89 -35.73
N ARG A 495 24.74 -33.94 -35.94
CA ARG A 495 24.12 -33.86 -37.26
C ARG A 495 22.78 -33.14 -37.19
N GLU A 496 22.58 -32.25 -38.14
CA GLU A 496 21.34 -31.51 -38.41
C GLU A 496 20.89 -31.74 -39.86
N SER A 497 19.66 -31.36 -40.17
CA SER A 497 19.14 -31.33 -41.55
C SER A 497 19.87 -30.30 -42.41
N ASP A 498 19.84 -30.47 -43.74
CA ASP A 498 20.55 -29.57 -44.67
C ASP A 498 20.09 -28.10 -44.59
N ASP A 499 18.86 -27.86 -44.11
CA ASP A 499 18.28 -26.54 -43.89
C ASP A 499 18.44 -26.00 -42.46
N GLY A 500 19.07 -26.78 -41.56
CA GLY A 500 19.33 -26.43 -40.16
C GLY A 500 18.08 -26.36 -39.28
N THR A 501 16.96 -26.94 -39.72
CA THR A 501 15.68 -26.86 -39.00
C THR A 501 15.44 -28.02 -38.04
N GLU A 502 16.04 -29.19 -38.30
CA GLU A 502 15.88 -30.39 -37.48
C GLU A 502 17.24 -30.92 -37.00
N GLU A 503 17.30 -31.24 -35.71
CA GLU A 503 18.42 -31.95 -35.11
C GLU A 503 18.22 -33.45 -35.34
N LEU A 504 19.23 -34.13 -35.91
CA LEU A 504 19.13 -35.54 -36.31
C LEU A 504 19.95 -36.47 -35.41
N GLU A 505 21.13 -36.05 -34.97
CA GLU A 505 22.00 -36.82 -34.06
C GLU A 505 22.67 -35.94 -33.02
N VAL A 506 22.73 -36.44 -31.79
CA VAL A 506 23.35 -35.77 -30.65
C VAL A 506 24.24 -36.73 -29.88
N ARG A 507 25.35 -36.22 -29.35
CA ARG A 507 26.21 -36.92 -28.40
C ARG A 507 25.79 -36.57 -26.98
N ILE A 508 25.45 -37.59 -26.20
CA ILE A 508 25.23 -37.46 -24.76
C ILE A 508 26.59 -37.57 -24.06
N LEU A 509 26.99 -36.54 -23.30
CA LEU A 509 28.31 -36.48 -22.66
C LEU A 509 28.34 -37.17 -21.29
N VAL A 510 27.20 -37.24 -20.61
CA VAL A 510 27.10 -37.66 -19.22
C VAL A 510 26.26 -38.92 -19.04
N GLN A 511 26.57 -39.70 -18.01
CA GLN A 511 25.75 -40.84 -17.59
C GLN A 511 24.55 -40.34 -16.77
N ALA A 512 23.36 -40.32 -17.37
CA ALA A 512 22.13 -39.94 -16.68
C ALA A 512 21.73 -40.97 -15.60
N ARG A 513 21.04 -40.52 -14.55
CA ARG A 513 20.42 -41.38 -13.54
C ARG A 513 18.92 -41.57 -13.85
N PRO A 514 18.33 -42.75 -13.62
CA PRO A 514 16.88 -42.92 -13.74
C PRO A 514 16.11 -41.90 -12.89
N GLY A 515 15.12 -41.24 -13.50
CA GLY A 515 14.29 -40.19 -12.90
C GLY A 515 14.93 -38.80 -12.87
N GLN A 516 16.17 -38.63 -13.33
CA GLN A 516 16.85 -37.34 -13.36
C GLN A 516 16.09 -36.34 -14.23
N ASP A 517 15.93 -35.11 -13.72
CA ASP A 517 15.34 -33.96 -14.40
C ASP A 517 13.91 -34.21 -14.95
N ILE A 518 13.18 -35.12 -14.30
CA ILE A 518 11.77 -35.42 -14.59
C ILE A 518 10.94 -35.16 -13.33
N ARG A 519 9.87 -34.37 -13.47
CA ARG A 519 8.79 -34.28 -12.48
C ARG A 519 7.75 -35.35 -12.78
N PRO A 520 7.65 -36.44 -11.99
CA PRO A 520 6.67 -37.49 -12.23
C PRO A 520 5.23 -36.98 -12.04
N ILE A 521 4.25 -37.77 -12.49
CA ILE A 521 2.83 -37.44 -12.33
C ILE A 521 2.50 -37.22 -10.84
N GLY A 522 1.91 -36.08 -10.53
CA GLY A 522 1.49 -35.72 -9.18
C GLY A 522 2.65 -35.49 -8.21
N HIS A 523 3.81 -35.08 -8.73
CA HIS A 523 4.97 -34.73 -7.92
C HIS A 523 4.69 -33.55 -6.98
N ASP A 524 4.02 -32.51 -7.48
CA ASP A 524 3.72 -31.29 -6.71
C ASP A 524 2.36 -31.36 -6.02
N ILE A 525 1.34 -31.87 -6.71
CA ILE A 525 -0.02 -32.03 -6.17
C ILE A 525 -0.60 -33.34 -6.65
N LYS A 526 -1.15 -34.14 -5.73
CA LYS A 526 -1.83 -35.39 -6.07
C LYS A 526 -3.33 -35.17 -6.23
N ARG A 527 -3.94 -35.88 -7.18
CA ARG A 527 -5.39 -35.96 -7.30
C ARG A 527 -6.01 -36.44 -5.98
N GLY A 528 -7.00 -35.71 -5.50
CA GLY A 528 -7.71 -35.96 -4.24
C GLY A 528 -7.03 -35.34 -3.02
N GLU A 529 -5.88 -34.70 -3.16
CA GLU A 529 -5.19 -33.99 -2.07
C GLU A 529 -5.94 -32.71 -1.69
N CYS A 530 -6.02 -32.43 -0.39
CA CYS A 530 -6.55 -31.16 0.12
C CYS A 530 -5.48 -30.08 -0.01
N VAL A 531 -5.66 -29.15 -0.97
CA VAL A 531 -4.67 -28.10 -1.27
C VAL A 531 -4.87 -26.85 -0.43
N LEU A 532 -6.10 -26.57 0.01
CA LEU A 532 -6.42 -25.47 0.92
C LEU A 532 -7.48 -25.95 1.92
N SER A 533 -7.22 -25.73 3.21
CA SER A 533 -8.16 -26.07 4.28
C SER A 533 -9.19 -24.96 4.52
N LYS A 534 -10.35 -25.35 5.04
CA LYS A 534 -11.31 -24.44 5.66
C LYS A 534 -10.62 -23.59 6.74
N GLY A 535 -10.93 -22.30 6.77
CA GLY A 535 -10.33 -21.33 7.69
C GLY A 535 -9.06 -20.65 7.14
N THR A 536 -8.57 -21.05 5.97
CA THR A 536 -7.45 -20.36 5.30
C THR A 536 -7.88 -18.97 4.85
N HIS A 537 -7.12 -17.96 5.28
CA HIS A 537 -7.26 -16.57 4.84
C HIS A 537 -6.44 -16.38 3.55
N MET A 538 -7.13 -16.13 2.44
CA MET A 538 -6.55 -16.22 1.09
C MET A 538 -5.77 -14.96 0.69
N GLY A 539 -4.53 -15.15 0.26
CA GLY A 539 -3.70 -14.18 -0.45
C GLY A 539 -3.46 -14.59 -1.91
N PRO A 540 -2.53 -13.94 -2.62
CA PRO A 540 -2.32 -14.18 -4.05
C PRO A 540 -1.94 -15.63 -4.38
N SER A 541 -1.16 -16.28 -3.51
CA SER A 541 -0.73 -17.67 -3.69
C SER A 541 -1.91 -18.64 -3.64
N GLU A 542 -2.83 -18.45 -2.70
CA GLU A 542 -4.02 -19.29 -2.56
C GLU A 542 -4.94 -19.15 -3.78
N ILE A 543 -5.09 -17.92 -4.30
CA ILE A 543 -5.86 -17.65 -5.54
C ILE A 543 -5.20 -18.37 -6.73
N GLY A 544 -3.87 -18.33 -6.83
CA GLY A 544 -3.11 -19.08 -7.84
C GLY A 544 -3.29 -20.60 -7.70
N LEU A 545 -3.35 -21.11 -6.47
CA LEU A 545 -3.55 -22.53 -6.20
C LEU A 545 -4.97 -22.98 -6.59
N LEU A 546 -6.01 -22.19 -6.28
CA LEU A 546 -7.38 -22.41 -6.75
C LEU A 546 -7.45 -22.48 -8.28
N ALA A 547 -6.78 -21.55 -8.96
CA ALA A 547 -6.68 -21.56 -10.42
C ALA A 547 -5.96 -22.82 -10.94
N THR A 548 -4.88 -23.23 -10.27
CA THR A 548 -4.07 -24.41 -10.62
C THR A 548 -4.88 -25.70 -10.56
N VAL A 549 -5.71 -25.88 -9.52
CA VAL A 549 -6.61 -27.05 -9.43
C VAL A 549 -7.92 -26.86 -10.19
N GLY A 550 -8.12 -25.71 -10.84
CA GLY A 550 -9.30 -25.40 -11.63
C GLY A 550 -10.60 -25.38 -10.81
N VAL A 551 -10.54 -24.89 -9.57
CA VAL A 551 -11.70 -24.64 -8.69
C VAL A 551 -11.99 -23.15 -8.74
N THR A 552 -12.92 -22.75 -9.61
CA THR A 552 -13.20 -21.34 -9.92
C THR A 552 -14.28 -20.71 -9.06
N GLU A 553 -15.07 -21.50 -8.35
CA GLU A 553 -16.10 -21.07 -7.42
C GLU A 553 -15.79 -21.68 -6.05
N VAL A 554 -15.78 -20.85 -5.01
CA VAL A 554 -15.42 -21.26 -3.65
C VAL A 554 -16.38 -20.69 -2.62
N GLU A 555 -16.74 -21.50 -1.64
CA GLU A 555 -17.50 -21.06 -0.47
C GLU A 555 -16.57 -20.36 0.53
N VAL A 556 -16.92 -19.12 0.87
CA VAL A 556 -16.16 -18.27 1.79
C VAL A 556 -17.08 -17.67 2.85
N GLN A 557 -16.48 -17.15 3.92
CA GLN A 557 -17.19 -16.34 4.90
C GLN A 557 -17.54 -14.96 4.31
N LYS A 558 -18.74 -14.47 4.63
CA LYS A 558 -19.20 -13.15 4.21
C LYS A 558 -18.36 -12.04 4.84
N PHE A 559 -18.14 -10.98 4.07
CA PHE A 559 -17.63 -9.73 4.63
C PHE A 559 -18.74 -8.97 5.35
N PRO A 560 -18.46 -8.39 6.54
CA PRO A 560 -19.40 -7.51 7.21
C PRO A 560 -19.61 -6.22 6.42
N VAL A 561 -20.86 -5.81 6.27
CA VAL A 561 -21.19 -4.47 5.77
C VAL A 561 -21.14 -3.47 6.93
N VAL A 562 -20.42 -2.36 6.75
CA VAL A 562 -20.17 -1.39 7.82
C VAL A 562 -20.78 -0.03 7.49
N ALA A 563 -21.76 0.41 8.28
CA ALA A 563 -22.34 1.75 8.17
C ALA A 563 -21.61 2.75 9.07
N VAL A 564 -21.30 3.94 8.56
CA VAL A 564 -20.57 4.99 9.29
C VAL A 564 -21.36 6.30 9.27
N MET A 565 -21.57 6.89 10.45
CA MET A 565 -22.15 8.23 10.64
C MET A 565 -21.28 9.08 11.57
N SER A 566 -21.29 10.39 11.35
CA SER A 566 -20.76 11.37 12.31
C SER A 566 -21.91 12.11 12.99
N THR A 567 -21.73 12.46 14.26
CA THR A 567 -22.74 13.21 15.04
C THR A 567 -22.13 14.51 15.54
N GLY A 568 -22.85 15.62 15.37
CA GLY A 568 -22.43 16.91 15.91
C GLY A 568 -23.03 18.07 15.14
N ASN A 569 -23.71 18.98 15.86
CA ASN A 569 -24.25 20.19 15.25
C ASN A 569 -23.16 21.14 14.74
N GLU A 570 -21.91 20.99 15.17
CA GLU A 570 -20.77 21.76 14.68
C GLU A 570 -20.28 21.30 13.30
N LEU A 571 -20.71 20.14 12.82
CA LEU A 571 -20.15 19.51 11.64
C LEU A 571 -20.76 20.06 10.34
N LEU A 572 -19.89 20.18 9.34
CA LEU A 572 -20.21 20.40 7.94
C LEU A 572 -19.57 19.29 7.10
N ASN A 573 -20.06 19.06 5.88
CA ASN A 573 -19.41 18.12 5.00
C ASN A 573 -18.04 18.64 4.53
N PRO A 574 -17.13 17.76 4.09
CA PRO A 574 -15.84 18.17 3.54
C PRO A 574 -15.94 19.19 2.40
N GLU A 575 -17.00 19.10 1.59
CA GLU A 575 -17.24 19.95 0.41
C GLU A 575 -17.74 21.36 0.78
N ASP A 576 -18.22 21.55 2.00
CA ASP A 576 -18.84 22.80 2.45
C ASP A 576 -17.79 23.85 2.87
N ASP A 577 -18.15 25.13 2.68
CA ASP A 577 -17.39 26.26 3.21
C ASP A 577 -17.59 26.44 4.72
N LEU A 578 -16.54 26.89 5.42
CA LEU A 578 -16.61 27.06 6.87
C LEU A 578 -17.49 28.25 7.27
N HIS A 579 -18.26 28.04 8.33
CA HIS A 579 -19.03 29.09 9.01
C HIS A 579 -18.60 29.22 10.47
N PRO A 580 -18.87 30.35 11.14
CA PRO A 580 -18.55 30.52 12.56
C PRO A 580 -19.06 29.37 13.43
N GLY A 581 -18.18 28.80 14.25
CA GLY A 581 -18.50 27.67 15.14
C GLY A 581 -18.67 26.32 14.44
N LYS A 582 -18.35 26.22 13.14
CA LYS A 582 -18.42 24.98 12.36
C LYS A 582 -17.04 24.46 11.99
N ILE A 583 -16.95 23.13 11.86
CA ILE A 583 -15.77 22.41 11.37
C ILE A 583 -16.19 21.34 10.37
N ARG A 584 -15.28 20.95 9.47
CA ARG A 584 -15.54 19.86 8.53
C ARG A 584 -15.45 18.51 9.23
N ASP A 585 -16.32 17.59 8.84
CA ASP A 585 -16.30 16.21 9.29
C ASP A 585 -15.14 15.43 8.66
N SER A 586 -14.09 15.17 9.46
CA SER A 586 -12.92 14.40 9.03
C SER A 586 -13.00 12.92 9.42
N ASN A 587 -13.68 12.60 10.52
CA ASN A 587 -13.71 11.25 11.06
C ASN A 587 -14.43 10.27 10.15
N ARG A 588 -15.57 10.67 9.58
CA ARG A 588 -16.33 9.79 8.69
C ARG A 588 -15.48 9.34 7.51
N SER A 589 -14.82 10.27 6.83
CA SER A 589 -13.92 9.95 5.71
C SER A 589 -12.76 9.06 6.14
N THR A 590 -12.16 9.35 7.31
CA THR A 590 -11.02 8.57 7.81
C THR A 590 -11.43 7.14 8.20
N LEU A 591 -12.57 6.98 8.88
CA LEU A 591 -13.09 5.67 9.28
C LEU A 591 -13.49 4.83 8.07
N LEU A 592 -14.21 5.43 7.10
CA LEU A 592 -14.56 4.76 5.85
C LEU A 592 -13.31 4.27 5.12
N ALA A 593 -12.28 5.12 4.99
CA ALA A 593 -11.03 4.76 4.34
C ALA A 593 -10.30 3.62 5.09
N THR A 594 -10.22 3.66 6.43
CA THR A 594 -9.62 2.59 7.23
C THR A 594 -10.34 1.25 7.03
N ILE A 595 -11.67 1.25 6.93
CA ILE A 595 -12.44 0.03 6.71
C ILE A 595 -12.26 -0.50 5.29
N GLN A 596 -12.24 0.39 4.29
CA GLN A 596 -12.01 0.07 2.89
C GLN A 596 -10.61 -0.47 2.64
N GLU A 597 -9.59 0.01 3.35
CA GLU A 597 -8.22 -0.52 3.29
C GLU A 597 -8.16 -2.01 3.67
N HIS A 598 -9.06 -2.47 4.54
CA HIS A 598 -9.21 -3.88 4.89
C HIS A 598 -10.14 -4.67 3.95
N GLY A 599 -10.68 -4.04 2.90
CA GLY A 599 -11.51 -4.69 1.87
C GLY A 599 -12.99 -4.82 2.20
N TYR A 600 -13.46 -4.25 3.31
CA TYR A 600 -14.86 -4.37 3.72
C TYR A 600 -15.78 -3.36 3.02
N PRO A 601 -17.01 -3.76 2.64
CA PRO A 601 -17.99 -2.86 2.07
C PRO A 601 -18.51 -1.85 3.10
N THR A 602 -18.60 -0.59 2.70
CA THR A 602 -19.00 0.52 3.58
C THR A 602 -20.26 1.24 3.10
N ILE A 603 -21.07 1.69 4.06
CA ILE A 603 -22.24 2.56 3.84
C ILE A 603 -21.99 3.89 4.56
N ASN A 604 -22.14 4.99 3.83
CA ASN A 604 -22.03 6.34 4.39
C ASN A 604 -23.43 6.85 4.76
N LEU A 605 -23.68 7.04 6.05
CA LEU A 605 -24.96 7.54 6.60
C LEU A 605 -24.95 9.07 6.82
N GLY A 606 -23.85 9.75 6.49
CA GLY A 606 -23.76 11.21 6.57
C GLY A 606 -23.50 11.77 7.97
N ILE A 607 -23.85 13.04 8.12
CA ILE A 607 -23.78 13.80 9.38
C ILE A 607 -25.19 13.82 9.98
N VAL A 608 -25.28 13.51 11.27
CA VAL A 608 -26.52 13.49 12.03
C VAL A 608 -26.47 14.56 13.11
N GLY A 609 -27.54 15.34 13.24
CA GLY A 609 -27.65 16.39 14.25
C GLY A 609 -27.70 15.82 15.68
N ASP A 610 -27.35 16.63 16.67
CA ASP A 610 -27.47 16.20 18.08
C ASP A 610 -28.92 16.33 18.56
N ASN A 611 -29.81 15.51 18.02
CA ASN A 611 -31.16 15.34 18.52
C ASN A 611 -31.54 13.85 18.51
N PRO A 612 -32.34 13.39 19.49
CA PRO A 612 -32.61 11.96 19.62
C PRO A 612 -33.35 11.33 18.44
N ASP A 613 -34.28 12.05 17.81
CA ASP A 613 -35.07 11.56 16.67
C ASP A 613 -34.20 11.27 15.44
N ASP A 614 -33.33 12.22 15.06
CA ASP A 614 -32.42 12.05 13.93
C ASP A 614 -31.40 10.93 14.20
N LEU A 615 -30.89 10.83 15.43
CA LEU A 615 -30.00 9.73 15.83
C LEU A 615 -30.69 8.37 15.73
N LEU A 616 -31.92 8.26 16.23
CA LEU A 616 -32.71 7.02 16.17
C LEU A 616 -33.01 6.61 14.72
N ASN A 617 -33.38 7.58 13.88
CA ASN A 617 -33.66 7.33 12.46
C ASN A 617 -32.40 6.84 11.72
N ALA A 618 -31.26 7.50 11.92
CA ALA A 618 -30.00 7.11 11.29
C ALA A 618 -29.51 5.74 11.79
N LEU A 619 -29.64 5.44 13.08
CA LEU A 619 -29.30 4.13 13.63
C LEU A 619 -30.19 3.02 13.07
N ASN A 620 -31.50 3.25 12.97
CA ASN A 620 -32.43 2.30 12.36
C ASN A 620 -32.13 2.06 10.88
N GLU A 621 -31.78 3.12 10.13
CA GLU A 621 -31.32 2.99 8.75
C GLU A 621 -30.05 2.12 8.67
N GLY A 622 -29.05 2.42 9.50
CA GLY A 622 -27.81 1.64 9.57
C GLY A 622 -28.04 0.16 9.90
N ILE A 623 -28.85 -0.12 10.91
CA ILE A 623 -29.24 -1.46 11.33
C ILE A 623 -29.88 -2.26 10.18
N SER A 624 -30.72 -1.61 9.38
CA SER A 624 -31.42 -2.28 8.27
C SER A 624 -30.51 -2.62 7.08
N ARG A 625 -29.36 -1.93 6.94
CA ARG A 625 -28.50 -2.02 5.76
C ARG A 625 -27.12 -2.62 6.03
N ALA A 626 -26.70 -2.70 7.29
CA ALA A 626 -25.34 -3.09 7.69
C ALA A 626 -25.33 -4.12 8.84
N ASP A 627 -24.19 -4.76 9.04
CA ASP A 627 -23.93 -5.67 10.17
C ASP A 627 -23.28 -4.95 11.35
N VAL A 628 -22.52 -3.90 11.03
CA VAL A 628 -21.84 -3.04 12.00
C VAL A 628 -22.21 -1.59 11.74
N ILE A 629 -22.56 -0.86 12.80
CA ILE A 629 -22.73 0.59 12.77
C ILE A 629 -21.61 1.24 13.57
N ILE A 630 -20.99 2.26 12.99
CA ILE A 630 -19.98 3.07 13.64
C ILE A 630 -20.46 4.51 13.68
N THR A 631 -20.49 5.07 14.87
CA THR A 631 -20.75 6.49 15.07
C THR A 631 -19.50 7.19 15.59
N SER A 632 -19.36 8.47 15.27
CA SER A 632 -18.28 9.32 15.78
C SER A 632 -18.85 10.62 16.34
N GLY A 633 -18.68 10.84 17.64
CA GLY A 633 -19.23 12.00 18.37
C GLY A 633 -20.34 11.63 19.34
N GLY A 634 -20.83 12.59 20.13
CA GLY A 634 -22.00 12.39 21.01
C GLY A 634 -21.85 11.36 22.14
N VAL A 635 -20.63 10.96 22.52
CA VAL A 635 -20.36 9.84 23.45
C VAL A 635 -19.79 10.23 24.83
N SER A 636 -19.62 11.53 25.10
CA SER A 636 -18.99 12.01 26.33
C SER A 636 -20.03 12.28 27.44
N MET A 637 -19.87 13.38 28.17
CA MET A 637 -20.77 13.88 29.21
C MET A 637 -21.37 15.24 28.82
N GLY A 638 -21.39 15.56 27.52
CA GLY A 638 -21.98 16.77 26.96
C GLY A 638 -23.48 16.83 27.19
N GLU A 639 -24.05 18.04 27.18
CA GLU A 639 -25.49 18.24 27.28
C GLU A 639 -26.28 17.62 26.15
N LYS A 640 -25.65 17.57 24.97
CA LYS A 640 -26.21 17.09 23.72
C LYS A 640 -25.71 15.69 23.34
N ASP A 641 -25.04 14.99 24.26
CA ASP A 641 -24.53 13.64 24.04
C ASP A 641 -25.66 12.61 24.27
N TYR A 642 -26.61 12.57 23.35
CA TYR A 642 -27.82 11.74 23.48
C TYR A 642 -27.61 10.28 23.05
N LEU A 643 -26.52 9.97 22.36
CA LEU A 643 -26.35 8.68 21.69
C LEU A 643 -26.48 7.48 22.64
N LYS A 644 -25.86 7.54 23.82
CA LYS A 644 -25.96 6.46 24.83
C LYS A 644 -27.38 6.25 25.33
N GLN A 645 -28.15 7.33 25.45
CA GLN A 645 -29.55 7.26 25.87
C GLN A 645 -30.43 6.68 24.76
N VAL A 646 -30.21 7.09 23.51
CA VAL A 646 -30.93 6.53 22.34
C VAL A 646 -30.64 5.04 22.19
N LEU A 647 -29.39 4.61 22.37
CA LEU A 647 -29.01 3.19 22.33
C LEU A 647 -29.73 2.35 23.40
N ASP A 648 -29.79 2.83 24.63
CA ASP A 648 -30.37 2.10 25.77
C ASP A 648 -31.91 2.17 25.79
N ILE A 649 -32.46 3.38 25.69
CA ILE A 649 -33.88 3.66 25.88
C ILE A 649 -34.70 3.35 24.62
N ASP A 650 -34.24 3.77 23.44
CA ASP A 650 -35.05 3.67 22.21
C ASP A 650 -34.75 2.40 21.40
N LEU A 651 -33.48 2.04 21.27
CA LEU A 651 -33.06 0.84 20.53
C LEU A 651 -33.01 -0.41 21.39
N HIS A 652 -33.10 -0.28 22.72
CA HIS A 652 -32.94 -1.38 23.67
C HIS A 652 -31.66 -2.20 23.42
N ALA A 653 -30.61 -1.53 22.95
CA ALA A 653 -29.32 -2.14 22.70
C ALA A 653 -28.59 -2.41 24.02
N GLN A 654 -27.93 -3.56 24.11
CA GLN A 654 -27.12 -3.90 25.27
C GLN A 654 -25.78 -3.18 25.18
N ILE A 655 -25.59 -2.13 25.98
CA ILE A 655 -24.30 -1.44 26.11
C ILE A 655 -23.39 -2.24 27.03
N HIS A 656 -22.33 -2.84 26.47
CA HIS A 656 -21.38 -3.67 27.21
C HIS A 656 -20.37 -2.83 28.00
N PHE A 657 -19.92 -1.73 27.40
CA PHE A 657 -19.14 -0.69 28.08
C PHE A 657 -19.38 0.67 27.44
N GLY A 658 -19.32 1.73 28.25
CA GLY A 658 -19.42 3.12 27.79
C GLY A 658 -18.20 3.99 28.08
N ARG A 659 -17.16 3.42 28.71
CA ARG A 659 -15.87 4.05 28.99
C ARG A 659 -14.74 3.02 29.08
N VAL A 660 -13.58 3.36 28.52
CA VAL A 660 -12.38 2.51 28.53
C VAL A 660 -11.19 3.26 29.15
N PHE A 661 -10.45 2.60 30.03
CA PHE A 661 -9.23 3.11 30.66
C PHE A 661 -8.06 3.10 29.68
N MET A 662 -8.05 4.05 28.75
CA MET A 662 -7.03 4.19 27.71
C MET A 662 -6.84 5.66 27.30
N LYS A 663 -5.75 5.93 26.58
CA LYS A 663 -5.46 7.24 25.99
C LYS A 663 -4.90 7.09 24.56
N PRO A 664 -5.45 7.80 23.56
CA PRO A 664 -6.78 8.41 23.56
C PRO A 664 -7.90 7.35 23.59
N GLY A 665 -9.18 7.75 23.67
CA GLY A 665 -10.32 6.80 23.55
C GLY A 665 -11.18 6.57 24.80
N LEU A 666 -11.05 7.41 25.84
CA LEU A 666 -11.83 7.26 27.09
C LEU A 666 -13.35 7.06 26.90
N PRO A 667 -14.08 7.80 26.04
CA PRO A 667 -15.53 7.68 25.95
C PRO A 667 -16.01 6.58 24.97
N THR A 668 -15.11 5.74 24.46
CA THR A 668 -15.47 4.66 23.53
C THR A 668 -16.55 3.77 24.14
N THR A 669 -17.57 3.48 23.34
CA THR A 669 -18.74 2.71 23.75
C THR A 669 -18.97 1.58 22.75
N PHE A 670 -19.33 0.41 23.24
CA PHE A 670 -19.66 -0.76 22.45
C PHE A 670 -21.00 -1.34 22.92
N ALA A 671 -21.88 -1.59 21.96
CA ALA A 671 -23.19 -2.16 22.19
C ALA A 671 -23.54 -3.23 21.15
N THR A 672 -24.46 -4.11 21.51
CA THR A 672 -25.04 -5.08 20.58
C THR A 672 -26.56 -4.97 20.59
N VAL A 673 -27.17 -5.16 19.44
CA VAL A 673 -28.63 -5.27 19.31
C VAL A 673 -28.96 -6.53 18.52
N ASP A 674 -29.86 -7.36 19.05
CA ASP A 674 -30.29 -8.60 18.42
C ASP A 674 -31.65 -8.34 17.75
N ILE A 675 -31.70 -8.40 16.42
CA ILE A 675 -32.90 -8.12 15.61
C ILE A 675 -33.13 -9.29 14.67
N ASP A 676 -34.33 -9.87 14.70
CA ASP A 676 -34.73 -11.03 13.90
C ASP A 676 -33.74 -12.21 13.97
N GLY A 677 -33.12 -12.41 15.14
CA GLY A 677 -32.12 -13.46 15.37
C GLY A 677 -30.71 -13.15 14.85
N ALA A 678 -30.51 -11.99 14.21
CA ALA A 678 -29.21 -11.50 13.78
C ALA A 678 -28.66 -10.46 14.76
N ARG A 679 -27.43 -10.68 15.25
CA ARG A 679 -26.73 -9.73 16.10
C ARG A 679 -26.07 -8.65 15.26
N LYS A 680 -26.38 -7.39 15.58
CA LYS A 680 -25.74 -6.20 15.01
C LYS A 680 -24.82 -5.56 16.04
N LEU A 681 -23.68 -5.06 15.58
CA LEU A 681 -22.69 -4.40 16.43
C LEU A 681 -22.78 -2.89 16.27
N ILE A 682 -22.69 -2.16 17.38
CA ILE A 682 -22.68 -0.70 17.38
C ILE A 682 -21.45 -0.21 18.14
N PHE A 683 -20.56 0.49 17.44
CA PHE A 683 -19.40 1.16 18.01
C PHE A 683 -19.64 2.66 18.02
N ALA A 684 -19.60 3.27 19.19
CA ALA A 684 -19.64 4.72 19.31
C ALA A 684 -18.28 5.25 19.74
N LEU A 685 -17.59 5.85 18.78
CA LEU A 685 -16.21 6.31 18.88
C LEU A 685 -16.19 7.80 19.24
N PRO A 686 -15.07 8.32 19.79
CA PRO A 686 -14.92 9.76 20.01
C PRO A 686 -15.03 10.54 18.69
N GLY A 687 -15.59 11.76 18.71
CA GLY A 687 -15.94 12.56 17.52
C GLY A 687 -14.82 13.42 16.92
N ASN A 688 -15.18 14.44 16.15
CA ASN A 688 -14.28 15.44 15.55
C ASN A 688 -13.87 16.58 16.50
N PHE A 689 -12.85 17.35 16.14
CA PHE A 689 -12.29 18.40 16.98
C PHE A 689 -13.26 19.56 17.26
N THR A 690 -13.65 19.77 18.52
CA THR A 690 -14.39 20.98 18.92
C THR A 690 -13.49 21.92 19.72
N PHE A 691 -13.25 23.14 19.23
CA PHE A 691 -12.84 24.25 20.09
C PHE A 691 -14.01 24.53 21.02
N ARG A 692 -13.90 24.16 22.30
CA ARG A 692 -14.62 24.89 23.34
C ARG A 692 -13.70 26.00 23.78
N ASP A 693 -14.15 27.24 23.61
CA ASP A 693 -13.47 28.45 24.09
C ASP A 693 -12.91 28.20 25.49
N THR A 694 -11.60 28.01 25.57
CA THR A 694 -10.86 28.33 26.79
C THR A 694 -10.80 29.85 26.82
N GLY A 695 -11.87 30.47 27.34
CA GLY A 695 -11.80 31.81 27.89
C GLY A 695 -10.85 31.80 29.08
N ALA A 696 -9.54 31.74 28.81
CA ALA A 696 -8.51 32.03 29.78
C ALA A 696 -8.42 33.56 29.86
N ILE A 697 -9.30 34.14 30.68
CA ILE A 697 -9.00 35.43 31.29
C ILE A 697 -7.76 35.17 32.15
N PHE A 698 -6.62 35.74 31.74
CA PHE A 698 -5.47 35.89 32.62
C PHE A 698 -5.94 36.67 33.85
N ILE A 699 -6.07 35.99 34.99
CA ILE A 699 -6.08 36.64 36.29
C ILE A 699 -4.84 36.13 37.00
N ASP A 700 -3.90 37.05 37.17
CA ASP A 700 -2.70 36.91 37.97
C ASP A 700 -3.04 36.60 39.45
N HIS A 701 -2.21 35.73 40.05
CA HIS A 701 -1.98 35.53 41.50
C HIS A 701 -3.07 34.90 42.38
N VAL A 702 -2.88 33.62 42.77
CA VAL A 702 -3.12 33.10 44.15
C VAL A 702 -2.13 31.95 44.44
N PRO A 703 -1.48 31.88 45.62
CA PRO A 703 -0.47 30.86 45.95
C PRO A 703 -1.05 29.57 46.55
N ASP A 704 -0.20 28.52 46.55
CA ASP A 704 -0.45 27.14 46.95
C ASP A 704 -1.15 26.93 48.30
N SER A 705 -2.25 26.17 48.30
CA SER A 705 -2.54 25.08 49.27
C SER A 705 -3.90 24.43 48.99
N GLU A 706 -3.98 23.13 49.31
CA GLU A 706 -5.14 22.22 49.23
C GLU A 706 -5.48 21.58 47.86
N ALA A 707 -5.10 20.31 47.76
CA ALA A 707 -5.49 19.36 46.73
C ALA A 707 -7.00 19.06 46.78
N SER A 708 -7.82 19.95 46.22
CA SER A 708 -9.18 19.63 45.83
C SER A 708 -9.17 18.96 44.45
N ARG A 709 -9.84 17.81 44.33
CA ARG A 709 -10.00 17.07 43.06
C ARG A 709 -10.75 17.93 42.06
N VAL A 710 -10.01 18.63 41.20
CA VAL A 710 -10.55 19.41 40.09
C VAL A 710 -11.29 18.46 39.14
N PRO A 711 -12.59 18.68 38.85
CA PRO A 711 -13.28 17.96 37.80
C PRO A 711 -12.60 18.27 36.46
N VAL A 712 -12.05 17.25 35.81
CA VAL A 712 -11.49 17.41 34.46
C VAL A 712 -12.63 17.88 33.55
N PRO A 713 -12.54 19.08 32.92
CA PRO A 713 -13.59 19.56 32.04
C PRO A 713 -13.75 18.58 30.87
N PRO A 714 -14.98 18.38 30.33
CA PRO A 714 -15.19 17.52 29.19
C PRO A 714 -14.39 18.05 28.00
N ARG A 715 -13.25 17.42 27.73
CA ARG A 715 -12.41 17.72 26.58
C ARG A 715 -13.16 17.26 25.34
N GLY A 716 -13.29 18.16 24.38
CA GLY A 716 -13.94 17.92 23.11
C GLY A 716 -13.43 16.67 22.40
N SER A 717 -14.27 16.20 21.50
CA SER A 717 -14.02 15.11 20.56
C SER A 717 -12.72 15.33 19.74
N ASN A 718 -12.12 14.24 19.24
CA ASN A 718 -10.73 14.21 18.82
C ASN A 718 -10.48 13.18 17.69
N PRO A 719 -10.14 13.63 16.45
CA PRO A 719 -10.07 12.76 15.27
C PRO A 719 -9.14 11.56 15.38
N VAL A 720 -7.99 11.74 16.04
CA VAL A 720 -7.05 10.64 16.30
C VAL A 720 -7.72 9.51 17.08
N SER A 721 -8.55 9.86 18.06
CA SER A 721 -9.12 8.88 18.97
C SER A 721 -10.06 7.93 18.22
N ALA A 722 -10.79 8.45 17.23
CA ALA A 722 -11.66 7.65 16.37
C ALA A 722 -10.83 6.59 15.63
N VAL A 723 -9.72 6.98 15.00
CA VAL A 723 -8.88 6.06 14.22
C VAL A 723 -8.17 5.04 15.11
N VAL A 724 -7.62 5.48 16.26
CA VAL A 724 -6.98 4.59 17.24
C VAL A 724 -7.96 3.55 17.76
N THR A 725 -9.16 3.97 18.14
CA THR A 725 -10.19 3.04 18.67
C THR A 725 -10.80 2.16 17.58
N CYS A 726 -10.90 2.64 16.34
CA CYS A 726 -11.27 1.83 15.19
C CYS A 726 -10.26 0.69 14.98
N ASN A 727 -8.97 1.00 14.94
CA ASN A 727 -7.91 0.00 14.81
C ASN A 727 -7.89 -1.01 15.97
N LEU A 728 -8.11 -0.54 17.20
CA LEU A 728 -8.05 -1.40 18.38
C LEU A 728 -9.27 -2.30 18.58
N PHE A 729 -10.48 -1.85 18.23
CA PHE A 729 -11.72 -2.57 18.54
C PHE A 729 -12.50 -3.00 17.30
N VAL A 730 -12.68 -2.09 16.34
CA VAL A 730 -13.51 -2.33 15.16
C VAL A 730 -12.83 -3.32 14.23
N ILE A 731 -11.56 -3.08 13.86
CA ILE A 731 -10.86 -3.95 12.90
C ILE A 731 -10.77 -5.41 13.37
N PRO A 732 -10.41 -5.72 14.63
CA PRO A 732 -10.47 -7.08 15.14
C PRO A 732 -11.88 -7.69 15.14
N ALA A 733 -12.92 -6.91 15.44
CA ALA A 733 -14.29 -7.38 15.32
C ALA A 733 -14.64 -7.75 13.87
N LEU A 734 -14.32 -6.89 12.90
CA LEU A 734 -14.57 -7.15 11.48
C LEU A 734 -13.80 -8.39 10.98
N ARG A 735 -12.54 -8.55 11.41
CA ARG A 735 -11.74 -9.76 11.13
C ARG A 735 -12.39 -11.03 11.65
N LYS A 736 -12.98 -10.98 12.85
CA LYS A 736 -13.72 -12.12 13.41
C LYS A 736 -15.00 -12.38 12.62
N MET A 737 -15.73 -11.34 12.23
CA MET A 737 -16.98 -11.46 11.46
C MET A 737 -16.74 -12.13 10.10
N GLN A 738 -15.63 -11.82 9.41
CA GLN A 738 -15.23 -12.50 8.18
C GLN A 738 -14.59 -13.89 8.41
N GLY A 739 -14.56 -14.39 9.64
CA GLY A 739 -14.12 -15.74 9.98
C GLY A 739 -12.62 -15.96 10.09
N ILE A 740 -11.79 -14.92 10.23
CA ILE A 740 -10.37 -15.12 10.59
C ILE A 740 -10.32 -15.78 11.98
N LEU A 741 -9.60 -16.91 12.06
CA LEU A 741 -9.48 -17.72 13.27
C LEU A 741 -8.83 -16.96 14.43
N ASP A 742 -7.74 -16.24 14.15
CA ASP A 742 -7.11 -15.31 15.10
C ASP A 742 -7.27 -13.87 14.62
N PRO A 743 -8.34 -13.17 15.04
CA PRO A 743 -8.64 -11.82 14.55
C PRO A 743 -7.78 -10.73 15.23
N ARG A 744 -6.91 -11.10 16.17
CA ARG A 744 -6.09 -10.15 16.93
C ARG A 744 -5.10 -9.43 16.00
N PRO A 745 -4.73 -8.18 16.32
CA PRO A 745 -3.74 -7.47 15.53
C PRO A 745 -2.33 -8.03 15.75
N THR A 746 -1.48 -7.90 14.74
CA THR A 746 -0.06 -8.23 14.85
C THR A 746 0.61 -7.21 15.75
N ILE A 747 1.28 -7.68 16.80
CA ILE A 747 2.09 -6.88 17.70
C ILE A 747 3.54 -7.28 17.50
N ILE A 748 4.40 -6.30 17.27
CA ILE A 748 5.85 -6.50 17.14
C ILE A 748 6.59 -5.75 18.24
N LYS A 749 7.80 -6.21 18.55
CA LYS A 749 8.73 -5.51 19.44
C LYS A 749 9.51 -4.47 18.63
N ALA A 750 9.60 -3.25 19.13
CA ALA A 750 10.35 -2.17 18.51
C ALA A 750 11.14 -1.36 19.54
N ARG A 751 12.22 -0.71 19.12
CA ARG A 751 13.01 0.22 19.96
C ARG A 751 12.46 1.63 19.88
N LEU A 752 12.28 2.30 21.02
CA LEU A 752 11.85 3.71 21.04
C LEU A 752 12.91 4.63 20.43
N SER A 753 12.50 5.54 19.53
CA SER A 753 13.42 6.54 18.96
C SER A 753 13.74 7.71 19.90
N CYS A 754 12.90 7.94 20.90
CA CYS A 754 12.99 9.06 21.85
C CYS A 754 12.39 8.66 23.19
N ASP A 755 12.73 9.40 24.25
CA ASP A 755 12.15 9.23 25.57
C ASP A 755 10.66 9.61 25.57
N VAL A 756 9.84 8.88 26.33
CA VAL A 756 8.40 9.07 26.41
C VAL A 756 7.92 9.03 27.86
N LYS A 757 7.24 10.08 28.30
CA LYS A 757 6.59 10.12 29.62
C LYS A 757 5.31 9.30 29.62
N LEU A 758 5.12 8.48 30.64
CA LEU A 758 3.96 7.60 30.78
C LEU A 758 2.76 8.34 31.40
N ASP A 759 1.56 8.06 30.89
CA ASP A 759 0.27 8.51 31.45
C ASP A 759 -0.22 7.48 32.49
N PRO A 760 -1.06 7.86 33.47
CA PRO A 760 -1.69 6.88 34.36
C PRO A 760 -2.51 5.80 33.61
N ARG A 761 -2.92 6.08 32.38
CA ARG A 761 -3.60 5.13 31.49
C ARG A 761 -2.63 4.54 30.48
N PRO A 762 -2.87 3.31 29.99
CA PRO A 762 -2.17 2.82 28.82
C PRO A 762 -2.39 3.77 27.64
N GLU A 763 -1.30 4.10 26.94
CA GLU A 763 -1.30 5.13 25.92
C GLU A 763 -0.92 4.55 24.55
N TYR A 764 -1.73 4.87 23.54
CA TYR A 764 -1.60 4.42 22.17
C TYR A 764 -1.04 5.55 21.30
N HIS A 765 0.26 5.50 21.06
CA HIS A 765 0.99 6.53 20.32
C HIS A 765 1.16 6.13 18.86
N ARG A 766 0.90 7.05 17.94
CA ARG A 766 1.16 6.78 16.53
C ARG A 766 2.65 6.83 16.28
N CYS A 767 3.16 5.83 15.58
CA CYS A 767 4.55 5.75 15.22
C CYS A 767 4.75 5.31 13.77
N ILE A 768 5.96 5.58 13.29
CA ILE A 768 6.53 5.04 12.08
C ILE A 768 7.54 3.98 12.52
N LEU A 769 7.30 2.75 12.09
CA LEU A 769 8.22 1.63 12.22
C LEU A 769 9.18 1.66 11.05
N THR A 770 10.48 1.66 11.35
CA THR A 770 11.56 1.64 10.36
C THR A 770 12.58 0.58 10.71
N TRP A 771 12.91 -0.30 9.77
CA TRP A 771 14.01 -1.25 9.92
C TRP A 771 15.32 -0.60 9.48
N HIS A 772 16.30 -0.60 10.36
CA HIS A 772 17.66 -0.18 10.02
C HIS A 772 18.47 -1.40 9.55
N HIS A 773 19.38 -1.19 8.61
CA HIS A 773 20.22 -2.25 8.07
C HIS A 773 21.03 -2.90 9.21
N GLN A 774 21.05 -4.24 9.26
CA GLN A 774 21.75 -5.06 10.26
C GLN A 774 21.22 -4.98 11.72
N GLU A 775 20.08 -4.33 11.97
CA GLU A 775 19.43 -4.36 13.29
C GLU A 775 18.27 -5.38 13.34
N PRO A 776 18.15 -6.19 14.41
CA PRO A 776 17.09 -7.20 14.51
C PRO A 776 15.71 -6.62 14.87
N LEU A 777 15.67 -5.42 15.48
CA LEU A 777 14.43 -4.77 15.90
C LEU A 777 14.24 -3.47 15.11
N PRO A 778 13.00 -3.16 14.67
CA PRO A 778 12.69 -1.87 14.10
C PRO A 778 12.78 -0.77 15.15
N TRP A 779 13.02 0.44 14.69
CA TRP A 779 12.86 1.65 15.48
C TRP A 779 11.44 2.18 15.32
N ALA A 780 10.78 2.48 16.43
CA ALA A 780 9.48 3.12 16.49
C ALA A 780 9.66 4.62 16.74
N GLN A 781 9.46 5.41 15.69
CA GLN A 781 9.51 6.86 15.75
C GLN A 781 8.13 7.45 15.97
N SER A 782 7.95 8.17 17.08
CA SER A 782 6.70 8.91 17.33
C SER A 782 6.48 9.97 16.27
N THR A 783 5.23 10.14 15.81
CA THR A 783 4.84 11.16 14.82
C THR A 783 4.78 12.60 15.40
N GLY A 784 5.45 12.82 16.53
CA GLY A 784 5.51 14.11 17.23
C GLY A 784 4.40 14.26 18.27
N ASN A 785 3.79 15.44 18.34
CA ASN A 785 2.80 15.76 19.39
C ASN A 785 1.57 14.85 19.28
N GLN A 786 1.34 14.05 20.33
CA GLN A 786 0.30 13.02 20.40
C GLN A 786 -1.08 13.54 20.85
N MET A 787 -1.29 14.87 20.88
CA MET A 787 -2.61 15.46 21.10
C MET A 787 -3.67 14.78 20.24
N SER A 788 -4.75 14.38 20.88
CA SER A 788 -5.83 13.62 20.25
C SER A 788 -6.59 14.42 19.18
N SER A 789 -6.49 15.74 19.20
CA SER A 789 -7.04 16.62 18.17
C SER A 789 -6.18 16.72 16.90
N ARG A 790 -4.89 16.34 16.97
CA ARG A 790 -3.91 16.60 15.91
C ARG A 790 -3.87 15.45 14.90
N LEU A 791 -4.77 15.47 13.92
CA LEU A 791 -4.84 14.44 12.87
C LEU A 791 -3.53 14.28 12.07
N MET A 792 -2.71 15.34 11.94
CA MET A 792 -1.38 15.28 11.31
C MET A 792 -0.45 14.21 11.88
N SER A 793 -0.66 13.79 13.13
CA SER A 793 0.09 12.69 13.76
C SER A 793 -0.24 11.30 13.19
N MET A 794 -1.32 11.15 12.42
CA MET A 794 -1.63 9.92 11.69
C MET A 794 -0.91 9.84 10.35
N ARG A 795 -0.38 10.96 9.84
CA ARG A 795 0.28 10.99 8.53
C ARG A 795 1.49 10.05 8.56
N SER A 796 1.49 9.08 7.65
CA SER A 796 2.53 8.05 7.50
C SER A 796 2.68 7.09 8.69
N ALA A 797 1.75 7.10 9.66
CA ALA A 797 1.80 6.16 10.78
C ALA A 797 1.44 4.75 10.30
N ASN A 798 2.35 3.79 10.51
CA ASN A 798 2.16 2.38 10.20
C ASN A 798 2.07 1.51 11.48
N GLY A 799 2.25 2.11 12.67
CA GLY A 799 2.11 1.44 13.96
C GLY A 799 1.47 2.29 15.05
N LEU A 800 0.94 1.61 16.07
CA LEU A 800 0.53 2.16 17.36
C LEU A 800 1.42 1.58 18.47
N LEU A 801 2.31 2.40 19.01
CA LEU A 801 3.02 2.14 20.25
C LEU A 801 2.03 1.88 21.38
N MET A 802 2.22 0.77 22.09
CA MET A 802 1.38 0.34 23.21
C MET A 802 2.14 0.62 24.51
N LEU A 803 2.03 1.85 25.01
CA LEU A 803 2.76 2.29 26.19
C LEU A 803 2.03 1.82 27.46
N PRO A 804 2.75 1.23 28.43
CA PRO A 804 2.17 0.79 29.68
C PRO A 804 1.70 1.99 30.52
N PRO A 805 0.75 1.78 31.45
CA PRO A 805 0.38 2.81 32.40
C PRO A 805 1.55 3.13 33.35
N LYS A 806 1.68 4.40 33.71
CA LYS A 806 2.64 4.89 34.71
C LYS A 806 2.45 4.16 36.04
N THR A 807 3.56 3.72 36.62
CA THR A 807 3.64 3.22 38.00
C THR A 807 4.52 4.14 38.85
N GLU A 808 4.64 3.89 40.16
CA GLU A 808 5.57 4.63 41.01
C GLU A 808 7.04 4.41 40.60
N GLN A 809 7.34 3.23 40.02
CA GLN A 809 8.68 2.85 39.60
C GLN A 809 8.98 3.26 38.15
N TYR A 810 7.99 3.12 37.26
CA TYR A 810 8.13 3.41 35.82
C TYR A 810 7.29 4.63 35.46
N VAL A 811 7.96 5.77 35.33
CA VAL A 811 7.34 7.08 35.04
C VAL A 811 7.58 7.54 33.61
N GLU A 812 8.69 7.11 33.01
CA GLU A 812 9.07 7.37 31.63
C GLU A 812 9.77 6.14 31.05
N LEU A 813 9.76 6.03 29.72
CA LEU A 813 10.54 5.07 28.96
C LEU A 813 11.61 5.82 28.20
N HIS A 814 12.77 5.20 28.06
CA HIS A 814 13.94 5.81 27.44
C HIS A 814 14.16 5.35 26.00
N LYS A 815 14.82 6.19 25.20
CA LYS A 815 15.27 5.85 23.86
C LYS A 815 16.05 4.53 23.87
N GLY A 816 15.72 3.66 22.93
CA GLY A 816 16.33 2.33 22.76
C GLY A 816 15.67 1.22 23.57
N GLU A 817 14.79 1.54 24.53
CA GLU A 817 14.00 0.54 25.23
C GLU A 817 13.02 -0.15 24.27
N VAL A 818 12.77 -1.43 24.54
CA VAL A 818 11.92 -2.28 23.71
C VAL A 818 10.48 -2.19 24.19
N VAL A 819 9.58 -1.85 23.27
CA VAL A 819 8.16 -1.65 23.50
C VAL A 819 7.32 -2.42 22.49
N ASP A 820 6.06 -2.67 22.86
CA ASP A 820 5.09 -3.27 21.95
C ASP A 820 4.52 -2.24 20.98
N VAL A 821 4.44 -2.63 19.71
CA VAL A 821 3.83 -1.82 18.65
C VAL A 821 2.81 -2.68 17.90
N MET A 822 1.57 -2.23 17.90
CA MET A 822 0.51 -2.78 17.07
C MET A 822 0.67 -2.27 15.63
N VAL A 823 0.74 -3.17 14.66
CA VAL A 823 0.81 -2.81 13.25
C VAL A 823 -0.59 -2.39 12.76
N ILE A 824 -0.69 -1.21 12.14
CA ILE A 824 -1.95 -0.64 11.62
C ILE A 824 -1.91 -0.33 10.12
N GLY A 825 -0.74 -0.37 9.49
CA GLY A 825 -0.59 -0.16 8.06
C GLY A 825 0.40 -1.16 7.45
N ARG A 826 0.51 -1.16 6.13
CA ARG A 826 1.53 -1.94 5.43
C ARG A 826 2.92 -1.42 5.82
N LEU A 827 3.79 -2.32 6.28
CA LEU A 827 5.15 -2.01 6.73
C LEU A 827 6.14 -1.91 5.57
#